data_AF-A0A8C0YLQ7-F1
#
_entry.id   AF-A0A8C0YLQ7-F1
#
_cell.length_a   1.000
_cell.length_b   1.000
_cell.length_c   1.000
_cell.angle_alpha   90.00
_cell.angle_beta   90.00
_cell.angle_gamma   90.00
#
_symmetry.space_group_name_H-M   'P 1'
#
loop_
_entity.id
_entity.type
_entity.pdbx_description
1 polymer ?
#
loop_
_entity_poly.entity_id
_entity_poly.type
_entity_poly.pdbx_seq_one_letter_code
_entity_poly.pdbx_strand_id
1 'polypeptide(L)'
;MSDLNDNSLNINFLKESVLKRLCESLDKANNKGWRKLGEIVKSDKRFKVSLDDMDMCSLKALEVDGSPSRSLLKLIGDQGCLVGELVEFLQIMGHTDALQCLKPPGIQILVQPQSVAVIAGHNLRLSCYAVGASHVQFKWFKKTEEVHNSSSPDLVFSPVRLKDAGFYICRVNCGNAYEFSHWAQVDVLDVPPRYGLVSLASEGRPRVLIQPQPQRLLVGDLLYLECGAIGRPLPQYQWYRNGVPIKKATKRKYTVKNLLPEHQGRYRCEIFCSNERTWSNEVDVVVIDDFLTIYRDYSLEKPYATDKVALLIGNLTYRNHPQLKAPMVDVYDLTNLLRQLNFKVVSLLDLTESEMRNAVEEFLSLLHKGVYGLLYYAGHGYENFGNSFMVPVDAPNPYRSGNCLCVQSILKLMQEKETGLNVFLLDMCRTRNLHDDATPNVVLKVTANIVFGYATCQDAEAFELSSSGFTNGVFVKFLKERLLEDEKITVLLDRVAEDMGQFDPTKGKQALEIRSSLSERRSLTDPIRPGDCSDAAEAHNLLWSKAHELPESKILDFECGVQIKMDFAAEFSNVLVIYTSIVKKSEEMLSCQAHITNLPLDLDVDPKLMNKETLEETGSFLLSGSLPQHCLYTRLSSLQKLKEELAFTVCLQVLFNSLDDLVQWNMDVNIGKPLTAKLDLNRPTRKNSCQLTCPMPHSPSTSPSHSPASDRRFHSQGPCFPQQHTNPYLNVCEPLHGAVGGYGDFRMYVDHTYQYENMPCSPFLNPPSIPIETTDDIDDMQNEFMNSLQLYNHP
;
A
#
# COMPACT_ATOMS: atom_id res chain seq x y z
N MET A 1 -15.10 43.30 38.46
CA MET A 1 -16.49 43.67 38.77
C MET A 1 -17.34 42.41 38.66
N SER A 2 -17.98 42.09 39.77
CA SER A 2 -18.46 40.79 40.23
C SER A 2 -19.98 40.75 40.14
N ASP A 3 -20.52 40.93 38.94
CA ASP A 3 -21.95 41.15 38.78
C ASP A 3 -22.62 39.87 38.26
N LEU A 4 -23.20 39.10 39.19
CA LEU A 4 -24.38 38.23 39.02
C LEU A 4 -24.63 37.29 40.21
N ASN A 5 -23.74 37.27 41.22
CA ASN A 5 -24.04 36.67 42.52
C ASN A 5 -24.55 37.70 43.54
N ASP A 6 -25.02 38.84 43.04
CA ASP A 6 -25.51 39.93 43.87
C ASP A 6 -26.97 39.65 44.24
N ASN A 7 -27.18 38.95 45.35
CA ASN A 7 -28.51 38.72 45.92
C ASN A 7 -29.26 40.05 46.21
N SER A 8 -28.55 41.18 46.19
CA SER A 8 -29.07 42.56 46.28
C SER A 8 -29.46 43.20 44.94
N LEU A 9 -29.31 42.52 43.81
CA LEU A 9 -29.79 43.03 42.52
C LEU A 9 -31.31 42.99 42.47
N ASN A 10 -31.96 44.08 42.05
CA ASN A 10 -33.40 44.06 41.78
C ASN A 10 -33.69 43.23 40.51
N ILE A 11 -34.73 42.39 40.56
CA ILE A 11 -35.03 41.43 39.47
C ILE A 11 -35.36 42.09 38.13
N ASN A 12 -35.77 43.37 38.10
CA ASN A 12 -35.99 44.13 36.86
C ASN A 12 -34.70 44.32 36.03
N PHE A 13 -33.53 44.17 36.64
CA PHE A 13 -32.23 44.26 35.97
C PHE A 13 -31.66 42.89 35.57
N LEU A 14 -32.43 41.80 35.70
CA LEU A 14 -32.03 40.50 35.18
C LEU A 14 -31.83 40.56 33.66
N LYS A 15 -30.78 39.89 33.16
CA LYS A 15 -30.51 39.79 31.72
C LYS A 15 -31.72 39.17 31.02
N GLU A 16 -32.06 39.69 29.83
CA GLU A 16 -33.23 39.24 29.04
C GLU A 16 -33.21 37.72 28.77
N SER A 17 -32.04 37.11 28.57
CA SER A 17 -31.89 35.66 28.39
C SER A 17 -32.19 34.83 29.64
N VAL A 18 -31.94 35.38 30.83
CA VAL A 18 -32.29 34.76 32.12
C VAL A 18 -33.79 34.91 32.36
N LEU A 19 -34.32 36.13 32.15
CA LEU A 19 -35.73 36.43 32.31
C LEU A 19 -36.61 35.56 31.39
N LYS A 20 -36.22 35.39 30.12
CA LYS A 20 -36.95 34.55 29.16
C LYS A 20 -37.03 33.08 29.61
N ARG A 21 -35.92 32.47 30.02
CA ARG A 21 -35.90 31.07 30.51
C ARG A 21 -36.71 30.91 31.79
N LEU A 22 -36.65 31.90 32.69
CA LEU A 22 -37.43 31.91 33.93
C LEU A 22 -38.94 31.96 33.62
N CYS A 23 -39.34 32.81 32.66
CA CYS A 23 -40.74 32.94 32.25
C CYS A 23 -41.25 31.65 31.58
N GLU A 24 -40.47 31.09 30.65
CA GLU A 24 -40.78 29.81 30.00
C GLU A 24 -40.96 28.68 31.04
N SER A 25 -40.14 28.66 32.09
CA SER A 25 -40.24 27.69 33.18
C SER A 25 -41.53 27.86 33.99
N LEU A 26 -41.87 29.10 34.37
CA LEU A 26 -43.02 29.42 35.22
C LEU A 26 -44.37 29.37 34.49
N ASP A 27 -44.38 29.57 33.16
CA ASP A 27 -45.60 29.57 32.34
C ASP A 27 -45.98 28.19 31.77
N LYS A 28 -45.17 27.15 31.96
CA LYS A 28 -45.51 25.79 31.51
C LYS A 28 -46.90 25.36 31.99
N ALA A 29 -47.76 25.03 31.03
CA ALA A 29 -49.21 24.86 31.21
C ALA A 29 -49.64 23.82 32.26
N ASN A 30 -48.77 22.87 32.63
CA ASN A 30 -49.10 21.80 33.55
C ASN A 30 -48.90 22.15 35.03
N ASN A 31 -48.09 23.17 35.36
CA ASN A 31 -47.65 23.41 36.75
C ASN A 31 -48.16 24.72 37.38
N LYS A 32 -48.85 25.59 36.62
CA LYS A 32 -49.35 26.90 37.09
C LYS A 32 -48.30 27.65 37.95
N GLY A 33 -47.02 27.57 37.56
CA GLY A 33 -45.88 27.95 38.38
C GLY A 33 -45.92 29.42 38.79
N TRP A 34 -46.26 30.30 37.84
CA TRP A 34 -46.43 31.73 38.09
C TRP A 34 -47.59 32.04 39.06
N ARG A 35 -48.70 31.28 39.03
CA ARG A 35 -49.81 31.48 39.98
C ARG A 35 -49.40 31.09 41.40
N LYS A 36 -48.69 29.97 41.54
CA LYS A 36 -48.15 29.52 42.82
C LYS A 36 -47.13 30.51 43.38
N LEU A 37 -46.29 31.08 42.51
CA LEU A 37 -45.38 32.17 42.87
C LEU A 37 -46.15 33.40 43.38
N GLY A 38 -47.20 33.82 42.68
CA GLY A 38 -48.04 34.95 43.10
C GLY A 38 -48.70 34.77 44.47
N GLU A 39 -49.20 33.56 44.79
CA GLU A 39 -49.78 33.26 46.11
C GLU A 39 -48.74 33.28 47.25
N ILE A 40 -47.52 32.81 46.98
CA ILE A 40 -46.42 32.86 47.96
C ILE A 40 -45.98 34.30 48.19
N VAL A 41 -45.84 35.09 47.12
CA VAL A 41 -45.46 36.50 47.22
C VAL A 41 -46.53 37.31 47.95
N LYS A 42 -47.82 37.03 47.70
CA LYS A 42 -48.96 37.66 48.41
C LYS A 42 -48.97 37.38 49.91
N SER A 43 -48.36 36.29 50.35
CA SER A 43 -48.25 35.94 51.77
C SER A 43 -47.15 36.73 52.50
N ASP A 44 -46.23 37.38 51.77
CA ASP A 44 -45.22 38.28 52.32
C ASP A 44 -45.81 39.70 52.46
N LYS A 45 -45.68 40.30 53.65
CA LYS A 45 -46.26 41.62 53.97
C LYS A 45 -45.67 42.77 53.15
N ARG A 46 -44.52 42.58 52.50
CA ARG A 46 -43.84 43.62 51.71
C ARG A 46 -44.42 43.76 50.31
N PHE A 47 -44.95 42.69 49.74
CA PHE A 47 -45.46 42.69 48.38
C PHE A 47 -46.99 42.78 48.38
N LYS A 48 -47.53 43.71 47.58
CA LYS A 48 -48.97 43.91 47.43
C LYS A 48 -49.39 43.35 46.08
N VAL A 49 -49.84 42.10 46.08
CA VAL A 49 -50.39 41.43 44.89
C VAL A 49 -51.86 41.14 45.15
N SER A 50 -52.76 41.89 44.51
CA SER A 50 -54.21 41.70 44.64
C SER A 50 -54.71 40.56 43.75
N LEU A 51 -55.96 40.11 43.95
CA LEU A 51 -56.60 39.16 43.05
C LEU A 51 -56.77 39.74 41.64
N ASP A 52 -57.09 41.04 41.55
CA ASP A 52 -57.23 41.74 40.28
C ASP A 52 -55.89 41.79 39.52
N ASP A 53 -54.75 41.98 40.21
CA ASP A 53 -53.42 41.94 39.60
C ASP A 53 -53.09 40.55 39.01
N MET A 54 -53.51 39.48 39.69
CA MET A 54 -53.32 38.10 39.24
C MET A 54 -54.19 37.78 38.02
N ASP A 55 -55.40 38.32 37.95
CA ASP A 55 -56.28 38.20 36.78
C ASP A 55 -55.72 38.99 35.59
N MET A 56 -55.21 40.19 35.82
CA MET A 56 -54.53 40.99 34.79
C MET A 56 -53.27 40.30 34.25
N CYS A 57 -52.49 39.63 35.11
CA CYS A 57 -51.37 38.79 34.66
C CYS A 57 -51.86 37.56 33.87
N SER A 58 -52.98 36.94 34.27
CA SER A 58 -53.55 35.79 33.52
C SER A 58 -53.93 36.16 32.09
N LEU A 59 -54.49 37.35 31.87
CA LEU A 59 -54.91 37.83 30.55
C LEU A 59 -53.75 37.94 29.56
N LYS A 60 -52.52 38.11 30.06
CA LYS A 60 -51.31 38.17 29.21
C LYS A 60 -51.00 36.86 28.50
N ALA A 61 -51.56 35.72 28.93
CA ALA A 61 -51.47 34.47 28.18
C ALA A 61 -52.20 34.50 26.82
N LEU A 62 -53.11 35.46 26.61
CA LEU A 62 -53.89 35.59 25.37
C LEU A 62 -53.18 36.42 24.29
N GLU A 63 -52.06 37.09 24.63
CA GLU A 63 -51.25 37.85 23.69
C GLU A 63 -50.21 36.92 23.02
N VAL A 64 -49.91 37.15 21.73
CA VAL A 64 -49.04 36.27 20.92
C VAL A 64 -47.63 36.09 21.51
N ASP A 65 -47.09 37.15 22.12
CA ASP A 65 -45.80 37.14 22.83
C ASP A 65 -45.95 37.44 24.33
N GLY A 66 -47.16 37.32 24.86
CA GLY A 66 -47.47 37.64 26.24
C GLY A 66 -47.13 36.50 27.21
N SER A 67 -46.66 36.87 28.39
CA SER A 67 -46.24 35.93 29.43
C SER A 67 -46.81 36.38 30.77
N PRO A 68 -47.72 35.60 31.38
CA PRO A 68 -48.24 35.88 32.72
C PRO A 68 -47.14 35.98 33.77
N SER A 69 -46.15 35.08 33.72
CA SER A 69 -45.00 35.12 34.62
C SER A 69 -44.15 36.38 34.43
N ARG A 70 -43.94 36.85 33.20
CA ARG A 70 -43.20 38.09 32.92
C ARG A 70 -43.90 39.31 33.50
N SER A 71 -45.22 39.39 33.37
CA SER A 71 -46.01 40.48 33.95
C SER A 71 -46.02 40.45 35.47
N LEU A 72 -46.12 39.25 36.07
CA LEU A 72 -46.02 39.10 37.53
C LEU A 72 -44.62 39.46 38.05
N LEU A 73 -43.56 38.98 37.41
CA LEU A 73 -42.17 39.27 37.77
C LEU A 73 -41.88 40.78 37.69
N LYS A 74 -42.40 41.46 36.66
CA LYS A 74 -42.29 42.92 36.55
C LYS A 74 -43.03 43.64 37.69
N LEU A 75 -44.25 43.21 38.00
CA LEU A 75 -45.05 43.78 39.09
C LEU A 75 -44.33 43.69 40.44
N ILE A 76 -43.77 42.53 40.77
CA ILE A 76 -43.06 42.34 42.04
C ILE A 76 -41.66 42.99 42.02
N GLY A 77 -41.03 43.11 40.85
CA GLY A 77 -39.77 43.83 40.64
C GLY A 77 -39.92 45.34 40.84
N ASP A 78 -41.02 45.92 40.34
CA ASP A 78 -41.40 47.33 40.54
C ASP A 78 -41.68 47.63 42.02
N GLN A 79 -42.06 46.62 42.81
CA GLN A 79 -42.19 46.69 44.27
C GLN A 79 -40.87 46.49 45.03
N GLY A 80 -39.74 46.34 44.32
CA GLY A 80 -38.42 46.27 44.92
C GLY A 80 -37.85 44.86 45.10
N CYS A 81 -38.48 43.82 44.56
CA CYS A 81 -38.04 42.42 44.76
C CYS A 81 -36.58 42.21 44.30
N LEU A 82 -35.77 41.66 45.20
CA LEU A 82 -34.37 41.33 44.96
C LEU A 82 -34.22 39.90 44.45
N VAL A 83 -33.14 39.62 43.73
CA VAL A 83 -32.83 38.27 43.21
C VAL A 83 -32.76 37.25 44.35
N GLY A 84 -32.21 37.61 45.52
CA GLY A 84 -32.18 36.74 46.69
C GLY A 84 -33.58 36.36 47.21
N GLU A 85 -34.50 37.32 47.24
CA GLU A 85 -35.89 37.11 47.68
C GLU A 85 -36.67 36.24 46.70
N LEU A 86 -36.45 36.46 45.39
CA LEU A 86 -37.02 35.61 44.35
C LEU A 86 -36.51 34.17 44.47
N VAL A 87 -35.23 33.97 44.77
CA VAL A 87 -34.67 32.63 45.03
C VAL A 87 -35.35 31.97 46.22
N GLU A 88 -35.58 32.68 47.33
CA GLU A 88 -36.32 32.15 48.49
C GLU A 88 -37.75 31.75 48.11
N PHE A 89 -38.49 32.58 47.38
CA PHE A 89 -39.84 32.24 46.93
C PHE A 89 -39.87 31.01 46.03
N LEU A 90 -38.91 30.90 45.10
CA LEU A 90 -38.77 29.75 44.21
C LEU A 90 -38.36 28.46 44.95
N GLN A 91 -37.60 28.57 46.04
CA GLN A 91 -37.28 27.47 46.96
C GLN A 91 -38.51 27.01 47.74
N ILE A 92 -39.29 27.93 48.32
CA ILE A 92 -40.52 27.63 49.06
C ILE A 92 -41.52 26.86 48.17
N MET A 93 -41.65 27.26 46.89
CA MET A 93 -42.54 26.54 45.96
C MET A 93 -41.96 25.21 45.46
N GLY A 94 -40.68 24.93 45.70
CA GLY A 94 -39.97 23.74 45.23
C GLY A 94 -39.69 23.72 43.72
N HIS A 95 -39.61 24.88 43.05
CA HIS A 95 -39.53 24.94 41.59
C HIS A 95 -38.07 24.95 41.11
N THR A 96 -37.46 23.76 41.08
CA THR A 96 -36.05 23.52 40.74
C THR A 96 -35.63 24.09 39.38
N ASP A 97 -36.49 23.99 38.36
CA ASP A 97 -36.18 24.47 37.01
C ASP A 97 -36.02 26.00 36.95
N ALA A 98 -36.85 26.73 37.70
CA ALA A 98 -36.83 28.18 37.78
C ALA A 98 -35.61 28.66 38.59
N LEU A 99 -35.26 27.94 39.67
CA LEU A 99 -34.03 28.16 40.44
C LEU A 99 -32.78 27.99 39.57
N GLN A 100 -32.75 26.99 38.69
CA GLN A 100 -31.62 26.76 37.79
C GLN A 100 -31.47 27.87 36.75
N CYS A 101 -32.54 28.56 36.38
CA CYS A 101 -32.50 29.69 35.44
C CYS A 101 -31.74 30.90 36.03
N LEU A 102 -31.82 31.09 37.35
CA LEU A 102 -31.16 32.19 38.08
C LEU A 102 -29.68 31.92 38.42
N LYS A 103 -29.22 30.67 38.27
CA LYS A 103 -27.79 30.33 38.40
C LYS A 103 -27.05 30.64 37.10
N PRO A 104 -25.81 31.18 37.14
CA PRO A 104 -25.02 31.38 35.93
C PRO A 104 -24.80 30.05 35.19
N PRO A 105 -24.76 30.04 33.84
CA PRO A 105 -24.44 28.83 33.10
C PRO A 105 -23.03 28.37 33.51
N GLY A 106 -22.94 27.13 34.03
CA GLY A 106 -21.66 26.49 34.33
C GLY A 106 -20.82 26.27 33.07
N ILE A 107 -19.59 25.83 33.25
CA ILE A 107 -18.70 25.45 32.14
C ILE A 107 -19.34 24.28 31.39
N GLN A 108 -19.43 24.38 30.07
CA GLN A 108 -19.92 23.32 29.20
C GLN A 108 -18.85 22.96 28.18
N ILE A 109 -18.36 21.71 28.24
CA ILE A 109 -17.41 21.18 27.27
C ILE A 109 -18.21 20.66 26.06
N LEU A 110 -18.04 21.33 24.93
CA LEU A 110 -18.75 21.06 23.66
C LEU A 110 -18.06 19.97 22.84
N VAL A 111 -16.73 19.93 22.87
CA VAL A 111 -15.93 18.93 22.16
C VAL A 111 -15.05 18.23 23.17
N GLN A 112 -15.25 16.92 23.30
CA GLN A 112 -14.44 16.05 24.14
C GLN A 112 -13.24 15.52 23.33
N PRO A 113 -12.06 15.38 23.93
CA PRO A 113 -10.93 14.78 23.25
C PRO A 113 -11.18 13.30 22.98
N GLN A 114 -10.83 12.83 21.78
CA GLN A 114 -11.01 11.44 21.37
C GLN A 114 -9.73 10.64 21.55
N SER A 115 -9.86 9.44 22.10
CA SER A 115 -8.78 8.44 22.15
C SER A 115 -8.38 8.01 20.73
N VAL A 116 -7.09 7.74 20.52
CA VAL A 116 -6.49 7.58 19.19
C VAL A 116 -5.30 6.62 19.22
N ALA A 117 -5.18 5.80 18.18
CA ALA A 117 -3.95 5.08 17.86
C ALA A 117 -3.29 5.70 16.62
N VAL A 118 -2.01 6.05 16.74
CA VAL A 118 -1.23 6.75 15.69
C VAL A 118 0.18 6.16 15.57
N ILE A 119 0.85 6.38 14.43
CA ILE A 119 2.24 5.98 14.19
C ILE A 119 3.20 7.04 14.73
N ALA A 120 4.32 6.63 15.31
CA ALA A 120 5.41 7.55 15.67
C ALA A 120 5.94 8.30 14.43
N GLY A 121 6.09 9.62 14.52
CA GLY A 121 6.49 10.48 13.40
C GLY A 121 5.36 11.29 12.78
N HIS A 122 4.09 10.90 12.99
CA HIS A 122 2.93 11.63 12.47
C HIS A 122 2.50 12.80 13.37
N ASN A 123 1.65 13.67 12.82
CA ASN A 123 1.06 14.77 13.57
C ASN A 123 -0.22 14.31 14.27
N LEU A 124 -0.35 14.63 15.56
CA LEU A 124 -1.53 14.36 16.37
C LEU A 124 -2.09 15.67 16.94
N ARG A 125 -3.42 15.79 16.95
CA ARG A 125 -4.15 16.86 17.62
C ARG A 125 -5.24 16.23 18.49
N LEU A 126 -5.23 16.56 19.77
CA LEU A 126 -6.36 16.36 20.69
C LEU A 126 -7.07 17.69 20.86
N SER A 127 -8.40 17.68 20.81
CA SER A 127 -9.20 18.90 20.84
C SER A 127 -10.18 18.89 22.01
N CYS A 128 -10.20 19.98 22.77
CA CYS A 128 -11.15 20.21 23.85
C CYS A 128 -11.71 21.63 23.72
N TYR A 129 -12.97 21.76 23.32
CA TYR A 129 -13.65 23.05 23.19
C TYR A 129 -14.74 23.18 24.23
N ALA A 130 -14.84 24.36 24.84
CA ALA A 130 -15.80 24.61 25.89
C ALA A 130 -16.29 26.07 25.86
N VAL A 131 -17.47 26.28 26.44
CA VAL A 131 -18.05 27.60 26.66
C VAL A 131 -18.29 27.80 28.15
N GLY A 132 -18.16 29.04 28.62
CA GLY A 132 -18.38 29.41 30.02
C GLY A 132 -18.99 30.80 30.12
N ALA A 133 -19.41 31.18 31.33
CA ALA A 133 -20.02 32.48 31.59
C ALA A 133 -19.05 33.68 31.37
N SER A 134 -17.75 33.43 31.28
CA SER A 134 -16.68 34.40 31.00
C SER A 134 -15.59 33.76 30.13
N HIS A 135 -14.45 34.44 29.93
CA HIS A 135 -13.33 33.91 29.15
C HIS A 135 -12.83 32.57 29.73
N VAL A 136 -12.81 31.52 28.89
CA VAL A 136 -12.39 30.17 29.27
C VAL A 136 -10.90 29.96 29.02
N GLN A 137 -10.22 29.29 29.94
CA GLN A 137 -8.81 28.95 29.86
C GLN A 137 -8.62 27.44 29.91
N PHE A 138 -7.77 26.91 29.02
CA PHE A 138 -7.52 25.49 28.88
C PHE A 138 -6.20 25.09 29.55
N LYS A 139 -6.14 23.87 30.04
CA LYS A 139 -4.93 23.30 30.60
C LYS A 139 -4.92 21.79 30.44
N TRP A 140 -3.89 21.22 29.83
CA TRP A 140 -3.80 19.78 29.63
C TRP A 140 -2.92 19.11 30.66
N PHE A 141 -3.33 17.91 31.05
CA PHE A 141 -2.62 17.03 31.95
C PHE A 141 -2.39 15.68 31.26
N LYS A 142 -1.21 15.11 31.48
CA LYS A 142 -0.89 13.73 31.13
C LYS A 142 -0.74 12.97 32.44
N LYS A 143 -1.66 12.05 32.73
CA LYS A 143 -1.82 11.48 34.07
C LYS A 143 -1.95 12.61 35.11
N THR A 144 -1.07 12.68 36.10
CA THR A 144 -1.05 13.72 37.15
C THR A 144 -0.19 14.95 36.80
N GLU A 145 0.57 14.90 35.70
CA GLU A 145 1.53 15.94 35.35
C GLU A 145 0.94 16.95 34.35
N GLU A 146 1.22 18.23 34.58
CA GLU A 146 0.82 19.29 33.68
C GLU A 146 1.66 19.26 32.39
N VAL A 147 1.01 19.26 31.23
CA VAL A 147 1.69 19.35 29.94
C VAL A 147 2.15 20.79 29.72
N HIS A 148 3.46 20.99 29.49
CA HIS A 148 4.02 22.32 29.24
C HIS A 148 3.37 23.02 28.03
N ASN A 149 3.16 24.34 28.14
CA ASN A 149 2.59 25.20 27.09
C ASN A 149 1.23 24.77 26.54
N SER A 150 0.39 24.16 27.39
CA SER A 150 -0.91 23.60 27.01
C SER A 150 -2.12 24.54 27.25
N SER A 151 -1.95 25.86 27.07
CA SER A 151 -3.01 26.86 27.29
C SER A 151 -4.05 26.96 26.16
N SER A 152 -3.93 26.12 25.14
CA SER A 152 -4.78 26.07 23.94
C SER A 152 -5.87 24.99 24.07
N PRO A 153 -7.05 25.19 23.46
CA PRO A 153 -8.06 24.13 23.34
C PRO A 153 -7.55 22.91 22.55
N ASP A 154 -6.57 23.10 21.67
CA ASP A 154 -5.92 22.03 20.91
C ASP A 154 -4.54 21.70 21.51
N LEU A 155 -4.32 20.44 21.88
CA LEU A 155 -3.01 19.88 22.22
C LEU A 155 -2.43 19.18 20.99
N VAL A 156 -1.32 19.72 20.47
CA VAL A 156 -0.72 19.28 19.20
C VAL A 156 0.67 18.67 19.42
N PHE A 157 0.88 17.48 18.85
CA PHE A 157 2.18 16.81 18.74
C PHE A 157 2.59 16.78 17.27
N SER A 158 3.76 17.33 16.96
CA SER A 158 4.28 17.42 15.58
C SER A 158 5.81 17.37 15.59
N PRO A 159 6.45 16.19 15.45
CA PRO A 159 5.85 14.85 15.34
C PRO A 159 5.56 14.20 16.69
N VAL A 160 4.62 13.25 16.73
CA VAL A 160 4.34 12.40 17.91
C VAL A 160 5.44 11.34 18.08
N ARG A 161 5.84 11.08 19.34
CA ARG A 161 6.88 10.10 19.70
C ARG A 161 6.30 9.03 20.62
N LEU A 162 7.01 7.90 20.77
CA LEU A 162 6.58 6.80 21.65
C LEU A 162 6.34 7.23 23.10
N LYS A 163 7.15 8.17 23.62
CA LYS A 163 6.96 8.73 24.97
C LYS A 163 5.73 9.60 25.12
N ASP A 164 5.11 10.04 24.03
CA ASP A 164 3.90 10.85 24.04
C ASP A 164 2.64 9.97 24.21
N ALA A 165 2.77 8.63 24.20
CA ALA A 165 1.69 7.72 24.56
C ALA A 165 1.25 7.90 26.03
N GLY A 166 -0.05 7.75 26.30
CA GLY A 166 -0.63 7.86 27.63
C GLY A 166 -2.04 8.46 27.65
N PHE A 167 -2.54 8.77 28.85
CA PHE A 167 -3.86 9.33 29.07
C PHE A 167 -3.78 10.83 29.26
N TYR A 168 -4.64 11.55 28.54
CA TYR A 168 -4.71 13.01 28.55
C TYR A 168 -6.09 13.48 28.98
N ILE A 169 -6.12 14.52 29.81
CA ILE A 169 -7.35 15.20 30.22
C ILE A 169 -7.14 16.71 30.13
N CYS A 170 -8.19 17.43 29.74
CA CYS A 170 -8.17 18.88 29.66
C CYS A 170 -9.00 19.47 30.81
N ARG A 171 -8.41 20.39 31.57
CA ARG A 171 -9.10 21.24 32.54
C ARG A 171 -9.50 22.54 31.87
N VAL A 172 -10.79 22.84 31.89
CA VAL A 172 -11.35 24.11 31.45
C VAL A 172 -11.63 24.96 32.67
N ASN A 173 -11.12 26.18 32.70
CA ASN A 173 -11.30 27.13 33.80
C ASN A 173 -12.12 28.32 33.32
N CYS A 174 -13.04 28.82 34.13
CA CYS A 174 -13.85 30.01 33.86
C CYS A 174 -14.03 30.80 35.16
N GLY A 175 -13.19 31.81 35.39
CA GLY A 175 -13.10 32.48 36.69
C GLY A 175 -12.63 31.51 37.78
N ASN A 176 -13.43 31.34 38.84
CA ASN A 176 -13.14 30.41 39.94
C ASN A 176 -13.72 29.01 39.73
N ALA A 177 -14.49 28.78 38.66
CA ALA A 177 -15.02 27.46 38.33
C ALA A 177 -14.06 26.71 37.39
N TYR A 178 -14.01 25.39 37.50
CA TYR A 178 -13.31 24.52 36.56
C TYR A 178 -14.13 23.26 36.27
N GLU A 179 -13.93 22.68 35.10
CA GLU A 179 -14.50 21.40 34.67
C GLU A 179 -13.44 20.60 33.92
N PHE A 180 -13.44 19.28 34.05
CA PHE A 180 -12.51 18.41 33.33
C PHE A 180 -13.21 17.73 32.14
N SER A 181 -12.49 17.58 31.03
CA SER A 181 -12.90 16.77 29.89
C SER A 181 -12.91 15.28 30.26
N HIS A 182 -13.43 14.44 29.37
CA HIS A 182 -13.16 13.01 29.43
C HIS A 182 -11.67 12.73 29.17
N TRP A 183 -11.21 11.59 29.68
CA TRP A 183 -9.89 11.07 29.38
C TRP A 183 -9.80 10.62 27.92
N ALA A 184 -8.73 11.03 27.24
CA ALA A 184 -8.36 10.55 25.92
C ALA A 184 -7.07 9.74 26.00
N GLN A 185 -7.12 8.49 25.55
CA GLN A 185 -5.95 7.62 25.46
C GLN A 185 -5.25 7.79 24.11
N VAL A 186 -3.95 8.06 24.15
CA VAL A 186 -3.09 8.10 22.98
C VAL A 186 -2.21 6.84 22.98
N ASP A 187 -2.42 5.97 22.01
CA ASP A 187 -1.53 4.82 21.71
C ASP A 187 -0.63 5.18 20.52
N VAL A 188 0.67 4.89 20.65
CA VAL A 188 1.67 5.20 19.63
C VAL A 188 2.34 3.92 19.17
N LEU A 189 2.15 3.59 17.90
CA LEU A 189 2.74 2.41 17.27
C LEU A 189 4.15 2.74 16.76
N ASP A 190 5.09 1.87 17.11
CA ASP A 190 6.43 1.85 16.55
C ASP A 190 6.43 0.94 15.32
N VAL A 191 6.48 1.52 14.12
CA VAL A 191 6.50 0.79 12.85
C VAL A 191 7.63 1.31 11.95
N PRO A 192 8.23 0.46 11.11
CA PRO A 192 9.35 0.87 10.25
C PRO A 192 9.02 2.07 9.34
N PRO A 193 10.02 2.86 8.90
CA PRO A 193 9.82 4.10 8.13
C PRO A 193 9.04 3.93 6.80
N ARG A 194 8.87 2.69 6.32
CA ARG A 194 8.10 2.35 5.11
C ARG A 194 6.63 2.79 5.17
N TYR A 195 6.10 3.08 6.36
CA TYR A 195 4.71 3.56 6.56
C TYR A 195 4.59 5.09 6.68
N GLY A 196 5.68 5.85 6.43
CA GLY A 196 5.72 7.31 6.60
C GLY A 196 4.79 8.13 5.68
N LEU A 197 4.25 7.54 4.61
CA LEU A 197 3.27 8.17 3.70
C LEU A 197 1.80 7.83 4.02
N VAL A 198 1.52 7.10 5.11
CA VAL A 198 0.16 6.69 5.45
C VAL A 198 -0.64 7.88 5.98
N SER A 199 -1.67 8.31 5.23
CA SER A 199 -2.70 9.22 5.74
C SER A 199 -3.40 8.59 6.95
N LEU A 200 -3.62 9.38 8.00
CA LEU A 200 -4.42 8.96 9.16
C LEU A 200 -5.77 8.45 8.67
N ALA A 201 -6.25 7.33 9.23
CA ALA A 201 -7.54 6.79 8.86
C ALA A 201 -8.67 7.81 9.11
N SER A 202 -9.62 7.90 8.18
CA SER A 202 -10.86 8.66 8.35
C SER A 202 -11.58 8.22 9.64
N GLU A 203 -12.32 9.14 10.28
CA GLU A 203 -13.06 8.84 11.51
C GLU A 203 -13.84 7.52 11.40
N GLY A 204 -13.65 6.66 12.40
CA GLY A 204 -14.39 5.41 12.55
C GLY A 204 -13.78 4.17 11.89
N ARG A 205 -12.90 4.24 10.86
CA ARG A 205 -12.40 3.03 10.19
C ARG A 205 -10.98 2.62 10.68
N PRO A 206 -10.80 1.45 11.34
CA PRO A 206 -9.48 1.02 11.77
C PRO A 206 -8.64 0.52 10.57
N ARG A 207 -7.33 0.75 10.61
CA ARG A 207 -6.37 0.24 9.61
C ARG A 207 -5.27 -0.57 10.29
N VAL A 208 -5.16 -1.85 9.96
CA VAL A 208 -4.14 -2.76 10.49
C VAL A 208 -2.78 -2.47 9.84
N LEU A 209 -1.73 -2.36 10.67
CA LEU A 209 -0.35 -2.10 10.25
C LEU A 209 0.61 -3.19 10.72
N ILE A 210 0.36 -3.76 11.90
CA ILE A 210 1.13 -4.89 12.44
C ILE A 210 0.24 -6.12 12.36
N GLN A 211 0.68 -7.11 11.59
CA GLN A 211 -0.01 -8.38 11.40
C GLN A 211 0.63 -9.47 12.28
N PRO A 212 -0.14 -10.38 12.89
CA PRO A 212 0.41 -11.53 13.58
C PRO A 212 1.28 -12.37 12.64
N GLN A 213 2.25 -13.06 13.25
CA GLN A 213 3.18 -13.94 12.55
C GLN A 213 2.93 -15.39 12.97
N PRO A 214 3.04 -16.36 12.05
CA PRO A 214 2.93 -17.78 12.40
C PRO A 214 4.08 -18.20 13.32
N GLN A 215 3.80 -19.11 14.26
CA GLN A 215 4.78 -19.57 15.23
C GLN A 215 4.75 -21.10 15.38
N ARG A 216 5.92 -21.71 15.47
CA ARG A 216 6.11 -23.13 15.77
C ARG A 216 6.89 -23.20 17.08
N LEU A 217 6.26 -23.72 18.12
CA LEU A 217 6.75 -23.61 19.50
C LEU A 217 6.66 -24.96 20.19
N LEU A 218 7.55 -25.21 21.15
CA LEU A 218 7.51 -26.40 21.98
C LEU A 218 6.46 -26.28 23.08
N VAL A 219 6.00 -27.43 23.57
CA VAL A 219 5.20 -27.47 24.80
C VAL A 219 6.01 -26.79 25.93
N GLY A 220 5.40 -25.81 26.58
CA GLY A 220 6.04 -25.00 27.63
C GLY A 220 6.55 -23.64 27.17
N ASP A 221 6.68 -23.39 25.87
CA ASP A 221 7.18 -22.11 25.34
C ASP A 221 6.19 -20.95 25.53
N LEU A 222 6.67 -19.73 25.33
CA LEU A 222 5.86 -18.51 25.29
C LEU A 222 5.33 -18.27 23.87
N LEU A 223 4.03 -18.43 23.66
CA LEU A 223 3.35 -17.92 22.46
C LEU A 223 3.19 -16.40 22.58
N TYR A 224 3.59 -15.67 21.54
CA TYR A 224 3.45 -14.22 21.43
C TYR A 224 2.87 -13.83 20.08
N LEU A 225 1.62 -13.39 20.04
CA LEU A 225 1.00 -12.83 18.83
C LEU A 225 0.74 -11.33 19.03
N GLU A 226 0.99 -10.55 17.99
CA GLU A 226 0.77 -9.10 18.01
C GLU A 226 -0.01 -8.65 16.78
N CYS A 227 -1.04 -7.85 17.00
CA CYS A 227 -1.85 -7.20 15.98
C CYS A 227 -1.98 -5.72 16.35
N GLY A 228 -1.60 -4.83 15.45
CA GLY A 228 -1.58 -3.38 15.70
C GLY A 228 -2.27 -2.61 14.59
N ALA A 229 -3.18 -1.73 14.96
CA ALA A 229 -3.95 -0.90 14.05
C ALA A 229 -3.95 0.57 14.49
N ILE A 230 -4.11 1.47 13.52
CA ILE A 230 -4.40 2.89 13.75
C ILE A 230 -5.89 3.17 13.62
N GLY A 231 -6.37 4.19 14.32
CA GLY A 231 -7.78 4.60 14.28
C GLY A 231 -8.13 5.71 15.25
N ARG A 232 -9.26 6.38 14.97
CA ARG A 232 -9.92 7.39 15.81
C ARG A 232 -11.44 7.12 15.78
N PRO A 233 -12.11 6.73 16.89
CA PRO A 233 -11.58 6.41 18.23
C PRO A 233 -10.51 5.29 18.31
N LEU A 234 -9.98 5.04 19.51
CA LEU A 234 -8.96 4.02 19.76
C LEU A 234 -9.46 2.61 19.33
N PRO A 235 -8.72 1.89 18.47
CA PRO A 235 -9.11 0.54 18.04
C PRO A 235 -9.18 -0.47 19.19
N GLN A 236 -10.23 -1.29 19.18
CA GLN A 236 -10.40 -2.42 20.09
C GLN A 236 -10.08 -3.74 19.39
N TYR A 237 -9.65 -4.74 20.16
CA TYR A 237 -9.17 -6.02 19.64
C TYR A 237 -9.95 -7.18 20.25
N GLN A 238 -10.12 -8.26 19.49
CA GLN A 238 -10.60 -9.55 19.99
C GLN A 238 -9.90 -10.68 19.21
N TRP A 239 -9.14 -11.52 19.91
CA TRP A 239 -8.48 -12.67 19.28
C TRP A 239 -9.43 -13.86 19.13
N TYR A 240 -9.26 -14.58 18.03
CA TYR A 240 -9.97 -15.80 17.70
C TYR A 240 -8.98 -16.94 17.52
N ARG A 241 -9.37 -18.14 17.96
CA ARG A 241 -8.69 -19.40 17.68
C ARG A 241 -9.68 -20.34 17.00
N ASN A 242 -9.35 -20.80 15.80
CA ASN A 242 -10.20 -21.68 14.98
C ASN A 242 -11.62 -21.11 14.80
N GLY A 243 -11.73 -19.79 14.60
CA GLY A 243 -13.02 -19.11 14.44
C GLY A 243 -13.80 -18.85 15.73
N VAL A 244 -13.30 -19.25 16.90
CA VAL A 244 -13.94 -19.04 18.20
C VAL A 244 -13.23 -17.92 18.99
N PRO A 245 -13.95 -16.95 19.58
CA PRO A 245 -13.32 -15.87 20.34
C PRO A 245 -12.67 -16.41 21.61
N ILE A 246 -11.41 -16.02 21.82
CA ILE A 246 -10.64 -16.38 23.02
C ILE A 246 -11.05 -15.44 24.15
N LYS A 247 -11.52 -16.02 25.27
CA LYS A 247 -11.98 -15.24 26.43
C LYS A 247 -10.86 -14.33 26.94
N LYS A 248 -11.20 -13.05 27.18
CA LYS A 248 -10.30 -12.00 27.71
C LYS A 248 -9.08 -11.66 26.83
N ALA A 249 -9.01 -12.18 25.60
CA ALA A 249 -7.95 -11.84 24.66
C ALA A 249 -8.33 -10.59 23.86
N THR A 250 -8.40 -9.44 24.54
CA THR A 250 -8.88 -8.16 23.98
C THR A 250 -7.78 -7.11 23.78
N LYS A 251 -6.52 -7.52 23.93
CA LYS A 251 -5.34 -6.64 23.78
C LYS A 251 -4.67 -6.84 22.42
N ARG A 252 -3.93 -5.83 21.95
CA ARG A 252 -3.07 -5.91 20.76
C ARG A 252 -2.08 -7.09 20.79
N LYS A 253 -1.64 -7.47 21.99
CA LYS A 253 -0.72 -8.58 22.22
C LYS A 253 -1.47 -9.71 22.91
N TYR A 254 -1.40 -10.90 22.33
CA TYR A 254 -1.91 -12.14 22.92
C TYR A 254 -0.74 -13.05 23.29
N THR A 255 -0.66 -13.43 24.57
CA THR A 255 0.45 -14.22 25.08
C THR A 255 -0.02 -15.43 25.89
N VAL A 256 0.59 -16.59 25.65
CA VAL A 256 0.40 -17.80 26.45
C VAL A 256 1.76 -18.23 26.99
N LYS A 257 1.99 -18.11 28.31
CA LYS A 257 3.30 -18.35 28.94
C LYS A 257 3.73 -19.82 29.00
N ASN A 258 2.77 -20.73 29.07
CA ASN A 258 2.99 -22.16 29.15
C ASN A 258 2.16 -22.84 28.07
N LEU A 259 2.76 -22.99 26.89
CA LEU A 259 2.05 -23.49 25.72
C LEU A 259 1.75 -24.98 25.84
N LEU A 260 0.46 -25.33 25.85
CA LEU A 260 -0.04 -26.71 25.80
C LEU A 260 -0.50 -27.10 24.38
N PRO A 261 -0.54 -28.39 24.01
CA PRO A 261 -0.99 -28.85 22.69
C PRO A 261 -2.37 -28.34 22.27
N GLU A 262 -3.27 -28.15 23.23
CA GLU A 262 -4.61 -27.56 23.03
C GLU A 262 -4.61 -26.10 22.56
N HIS A 263 -3.45 -25.43 22.60
CA HIS A 263 -3.26 -24.09 22.04
C HIS A 263 -2.90 -24.11 20.56
N GLN A 264 -2.72 -25.26 19.94
CA GLN A 264 -2.56 -25.34 18.49
C GLN A 264 -3.82 -24.85 17.76
N GLY A 265 -3.62 -24.12 16.66
CA GLY A 265 -4.70 -23.73 15.78
C GLY A 265 -4.40 -22.51 14.93
N ARG A 266 -5.44 -22.04 14.24
CA ARG A 266 -5.44 -20.84 13.42
C ARG A 266 -5.89 -19.64 14.24
N TYR A 267 -5.05 -18.62 14.27
CA TYR A 267 -5.25 -17.40 15.04
C TYR A 267 -5.49 -16.22 14.13
N ARG A 268 -6.46 -15.40 14.47
CA ARG A 268 -6.69 -14.09 13.83
C ARG A 268 -7.27 -13.12 14.84
N CYS A 269 -7.06 -11.83 14.62
CA CYS A 269 -7.60 -10.78 15.46
C CYS A 269 -8.70 -10.02 14.70
N GLU A 270 -9.84 -9.83 15.34
CA GLU A 270 -10.83 -8.84 14.93
C GLU A 270 -10.42 -7.49 15.53
N ILE A 271 -10.46 -6.44 14.72
CA ILE A 271 -10.15 -5.07 15.12
C ILE A 271 -11.36 -4.23 14.77
N PHE A 272 -11.86 -3.47 15.73
CA PHE A 272 -13.06 -2.68 15.51
C PHE A 272 -12.95 -1.31 16.16
N CYS A 273 -13.59 -0.34 15.52
CA CYS A 273 -13.68 1.03 15.98
C CYS A 273 -15.10 1.51 15.72
N SER A 274 -15.82 1.90 16.78
CA SER A 274 -17.24 2.22 16.69
C SER A 274 -18.04 1.08 16.02
N ASN A 275 -18.59 1.30 14.81
CA ASN A 275 -19.38 0.30 14.06
C ASN A 275 -18.57 -0.43 12.97
N GLU A 276 -17.36 0.02 12.66
CA GLU A 276 -16.52 -0.56 11.60
C GLU A 276 -15.64 -1.67 12.16
N ARG A 277 -15.44 -2.71 11.35
CA ARG A 277 -14.66 -3.90 11.71
C ARG A 277 -13.69 -4.26 10.59
N THR A 278 -12.53 -4.74 10.98
CA THR A 278 -11.52 -5.29 10.07
C THR A 278 -10.84 -6.48 10.74
N TRP A 279 -10.16 -7.31 9.95
CA TRP A 279 -9.52 -8.53 10.43
C TRP A 279 -8.02 -8.47 10.14
N SER A 280 -7.23 -9.05 11.05
CA SER A 280 -5.84 -9.40 10.74
C SER A 280 -5.78 -10.56 9.74
N ASN A 281 -4.59 -10.84 9.19
CA ASN A 281 -4.33 -12.14 8.57
C ASN A 281 -4.56 -13.28 9.58
N GLU A 282 -4.87 -14.46 9.05
CA GLU A 282 -4.93 -15.69 9.82
C GLU A 282 -3.54 -16.35 9.84
N VAL A 283 -3.08 -16.77 11.01
CA VAL A 283 -1.76 -17.41 11.19
C VAL A 283 -1.87 -18.74 11.92
N ASP A 284 -1.03 -19.69 11.53
CA ASP A 284 -0.92 -20.97 12.20
C ASP A 284 0.02 -20.91 13.40
N VAL A 285 -0.46 -21.42 14.53
CA VAL A 285 0.36 -21.73 15.71
C VAL A 285 0.42 -23.24 15.84
N VAL A 286 1.62 -23.79 15.71
CA VAL A 286 1.89 -25.23 15.81
C VAL A 286 2.60 -25.51 17.13
N VAL A 287 2.06 -26.45 17.91
CA VAL A 287 2.64 -26.86 19.20
C VAL A 287 3.30 -28.23 19.03
N ILE A 288 4.58 -28.33 19.38
CA ILE A 288 5.39 -29.53 19.18
C ILE A 288 5.61 -30.23 20.53
N ASP A 289 5.21 -31.51 20.61
CA ASP A 289 5.20 -32.31 21.84
C ASP A 289 6.44 -33.22 22.02
N ASP A 290 7.30 -33.35 21.00
CA ASP A 290 8.49 -34.20 21.06
C ASP A 290 9.72 -33.56 20.38
N PHE A 291 10.83 -33.54 21.11
CA PHE A 291 12.15 -33.08 20.69
C PHE A 291 12.70 -33.84 19.46
N LEU A 292 12.24 -35.08 19.20
CA LEU A 292 12.63 -35.84 18.00
C LEU A 292 11.81 -35.47 16.74
N THR A 293 10.63 -34.86 16.90
CA THR A 293 9.85 -34.33 15.77
C THR A 293 10.53 -33.10 15.19
N ILE A 294 11.19 -32.31 16.04
CA ILE A 294 12.03 -31.18 15.66
C ILE A 294 13.12 -31.59 14.65
N TYR A 295 13.79 -32.74 14.83
CA TYR A 295 14.83 -33.20 13.90
C TYR A 295 14.30 -33.77 12.58
N ARG A 296 13.05 -34.27 12.54
CA ARG A 296 12.40 -34.66 11.28
C ARG A 296 11.79 -33.47 10.54
N ASP A 297 11.48 -32.38 11.24
CA ASP A 297 10.81 -31.19 10.70
C ASP A 297 11.76 -30.00 10.46
N TYR A 298 12.97 -30.01 11.02
CA TYR A 298 14.07 -29.12 10.60
C TYR A 298 14.50 -29.36 9.14
N SER A 299 13.95 -30.37 8.46
CA SER A 299 14.15 -30.63 7.04
C SER A 299 13.04 -30.06 6.13
N LEU A 300 12.08 -29.30 6.66
CA LEU A 300 11.15 -28.47 5.88
C LEU A 300 11.44 -26.98 6.15
N GLU A 301 12.64 -26.52 5.77
CA GLU A 301 12.79 -25.10 5.50
C GLU A 301 11.72 -24.69 4.48
N LYS A 302 10.94 -23.63 4.78
CA LYS A 302 10.05 -23.03 3.77
C LYS A 302 10.92 -22.79 2.52
N PRO A 303 10.55 -23.34 1.35
CA PRO A 303 11.34 -23.13 0.15
C PRO A 303 11.59 -21.64 -0.04
N TYR A 304 12.82 -21.29 -0.39
CA TYR A 304 13.22 -19.92 -0.63
C TYR A 304 13.73 -19.81 -2.06
N ALA A 305 13.65 -18.59 -2.57
CA ALA A 305 14.30 -18.20 -3.82
C ALA A 305 15.61 -17.46 -3.47
N THR A 306 16.66 -17.65 -4.26
CA THR A 306 17.85 -16.78 -4.12
C THR A 306 17.59 -15.37 -4.68
N ASP A 307 16.69 -15.29 -5.65
CA ASP A 307 16.13 -14.07 -6.23
C ASP A 307 14.85 -14.42 -7.01
N LYS A 308 14.04 -13.44 -7.39
CA LYS A 308 12.81 -13.64 -8.17
C LYS A 308 12.77 -12.69 -9.36
N VAL A 309 12.77 -13.24 -10.57
CA VAL A 309 12.87 -12.47 -11.82
C VAL A 309 11.75 -12.88 -12.77
N ALA A 310 11.07 -11.90 -13.36
CA ALA A 310 10.02 -12.12 -14.33
C ALA A 310 10.25 -11.30 -15.62
N LEU A 311 9.98 -11.93 -16.76
CA LEU A 311 9.86 -11.28 -18.06
C LEU A 311 8.42 -11.43 -18.55
N LEU A 312 7.75 -10.29 -18.76
CA LEU A 312 6.39 -10.21 -19.27
C LEU A 312 6.42 -9.56 -20.65
N ILE A 313 5.93 -10.25 -21.66
CA ILE A 313 5.83 -9.75 -23.04
C ILE A 313 4.36 -9.75 -23.47
N GLY A 314 3.87 -8.59 -23.91
CA GLY A 314 2.55 -8.44 -24.52
C GLY A 314 2.67 -7.94 -25.96
N ASN A 315 2.28 -8.74 -26.93
CA ASN A 315 2.28 -8.36 -28.34
C ASN A 315 0.84 -8.12 -28.82
N LEU A 316 0.57 -6.90 -29.29
CA LEU A 316 -0.76 -6.40 -29.67
C LEU A 316 -0.82 -5.98 -31.14
N THR A 317 0.15 -5.17 -31.57
CA THR A 317 0.09 -4.41 -32.82
C THR A 317 0.83 -5.13 -33.95
N TYR A 318 0.31 -6.29 -34.36
CA TYR A 318 0.91 -7.09 -35.43
C TYR A 318 0.81 -6.40 -36.80
N ARG A 319 1.91 -6.42 -37.56
CA ARG A 319 1.98 -5.80 -38.89
C ARG A 319 1.18 -6.56 -39.96
N ASN A 320 1.22 -7.88 -39.90
CA ASN A 320 0.70 -8.77 -40.94
C ASN A 320 -0.40 -9.74 -40.45
N HIS A 321 -0.85 -9.58 -39.20
CA HIS A 321 -1.79 -10.47 -38.50
C HIS A 321 -2.84 -9.65 -37.72
N PRO A 322 -3.96 -10.25 -37.28
CA PRO A 322 -4.96 -9.54 -36.49
C PRO A 322 -4.38 -8.90 -35.22
N GLN A 323 -4.79 -7.67 -34.92
CA GLN A 323 -4.37 -6.97 -33.71
C GLN A 323 -5.14 -7.48 -32.48
N LEU A 324 -4.52 -7.39 -31.31
CA LEU A 324 -5.08 -7.75 -30.01
C LEU A 324 -5.20 -6.51 -29.12
N LYS A 325 -5.98 -6.59 -28.04
CA LYS A 325 -6.20 -5.47 -27.10
C LYS A 325 -5.89 -5.82 -25.66
N ALA A 326 -6.27 -7.02 -25.22
CA ALA A 326 -6.10 -7.47 -23.84
C ALA A 326 -4.64 -7.52 -23.33
N PRO A 327 -3.62 -7.87 -24.14
CA PRO A 327 -2.26 -8.09 -23.62
C PRO A 327 -1.67 -6.89 -22.87
N MET A 328 -2.06 -5.66 -23.21
CA MET A 328 -1.62 -4.44 -22.52
C MET A 328 -2.09 -4.43 -21.06
N VAL A 329 -3.38 -4.67 -20.83
CA VAL A 329 -3.98 -4.67 -19.49
C VAL A 329 -3.46 -5.87 -18.68
N ASP A 330 -3.34 -7.01 -19.34
CA ASP A 330 -2.88 -8.25 -18.73
C ASP A 330 -1.44 -8.16 -18.21
N VAL A 331 -0.53 -7.66 -19.06
CA VAL A 331 0.87 -7.43 -18.67
C VAL A 331 0.94 -6.41 -17.55
N TYR A 332 0.16 -5.34 -17.59
CA TYR A 332 0.17 -4.31 -16.56
C TYR A 332 -0.27 -4.83 -15.19
N ASP A 333 -1.40 -5.53 -15.12
CA ASP A 333 -1.93 -6.09 -13.88
C ASP A 333 -0.98 -7.12 -13.28
N LEU A 334 -0.49 -8.07 -14.10
CA LEU A 334 0.47 -9.07 -13.64
C LEU A 334 1.80 -8.46 -13.20
N THR A 335 2.26 -7.40 -13.87
CA THR A 335 3.47 -6.66 -13.46
C THR A 335 3.32 -6.14 -12.03
N ASN A 336 2.18 -5.52 -11.73
CA ASN A 336 1.94 -4.94 -10.42
C ASN A 336 1.78 -6.00 -9.32
N LEU A 337 1.14 -7.14 -9.62
CA LEU A 337 1.00 -8.25 -8.68
C LEU A 337 2.35 -8.94 -8.41
N LEU A 338 3.14 -9.21 -9.46
CA LEU A 338 4.46 -9.82 -9.30
C LEU A 338 5.44 -8.90 -8.54
N ARG A 339 5.36 -7.57 -8.73
CA ARG A 339 6.10 -6.60 -7.91
C ARG A 339 5.71 -6.68 -6.42
N GLN A 340 4.43 -6.85 -6.10
CA GLN A 340 3.98 -7.08 -4.71
C GLN A 340 4.55 -8.38 -4.13
N LEU A 341 4.79 -9.37 -4.98
CA LEU A 341 5.47 -10.62 -4.62
C LEU A 341 7.00 -10.48 -4.60
N ASN A 342 7.57 -9.28 -4.68
CA ASN A 342 9.01 -9.01 -4.70
C ASN A 342 9.74 -9.59 -5.93
N PHE A 343 9.08 -9.73 -7.08
CA PHE A 343 9.76 -10.01 -8.34
C PHE A 343 10.38 -8.74 -8.93
N LYS A 344 11.53 -8.93 -9.57
CA LYS A 344 12.11 -8.02 -10.55
C LYS A 344 11.44 -8.27 -11.91
N VAL A 345 10.51 -7.39 -12.32
CA VAL A 345 9.61 -7.63 -13.46
C VAL A 345 9.88 -6.71 -14.67
N VAL A 346 10.52 -7.21 -15.73
CA VAL A 346 10.60 -6.46 -17.01
C VAL A 346 9.29 -6.67 -17.74
N SER A 347 8.58 -5.59 -18.06
CA SER A 347 7.35 -5.64 -18.86
C SER A 347 7.53 -4.90 -20.17
N LEU A 348 7.28 -5.60 -21.28
CA LEU A 348 7.55 -5.11 -22.63
C LEU A 348 6.33 -5.30 -23.52
N LEU A 349 6.02 -4.28 -24.31
CA LEU A 349 4.97 -4.33 -25.32
C LEU A 349 5.52 -4.30 -26.75
N ASP A 350 4.82 -4.97 -27.66
CA ASP A 350 4.98 -4.90 -29.12
C ASP A 350 6.43 -5.11 -29.59
N LEU A 351 6.98 -6.28 -29.29
CA LEU A 351 8.34 -6.64 -29.62
C LEU A 351 8.45 -7.37 -30.97
N THR A 352 9.45 -6.98 -31.75
CA THR A 352 9.92 -7.71 -32.93
C THR A 352 10.67 -8.99 -32.55
N GLU A 353 10.91 -9.88 -33.51
CA GLU A 353 11.66 -11.11 -33.27
C GLU A 353 13.03 -10.84 -32.62
N SER A 354 13.75 -9.86 -33.16
CA SER A 354 15.07 -9.48 -32.66
C SER A 354 15.02 -8.94 -31.22
N GLU A 355 14.05 -8.08 -30.93
CA GLU A 355 13.86 -7.49 -29.60
C GLU A 355 13.40 -8.54 -28.57
N MET A 356 12.50 -9.47 -28.96
CA MET A 356 12.10 -10.58 -28.09
C MET A 356 13.31 -11.47 -27.74
N ARG A 357 14.17 -11.78 -28.71
CA ARG A 357 15.40 -12.57 -28.45
C ARG A 357 16.34 -11.84 -27.50
N ASN A 358 16.60 -10.56 -27.73
CA ASN A 358 17.45 -9.75 -26.86
C ASN A 358 16.85 -9.61 -25.45
N ALA A 359 15.54 -9.42 -25.32
CA ALA A 359 14.85 -9.37 -24.03
C ALA A 359 14.98 -10.69 -23.26
N VAL A 360 14.86 -11.84 -23.96
CA VAL A 360 15.09 -13.16 -23.38
C VAL A 360 16.55 -13.34 -22.96
N GLU A 361 17.52 -12.87 -23.74
CA GLU A 361 18.94 -12.89 -23.35
C GLU A 361 19.19 -12.11 -22.06
N GLU A 362 18.65 -10.89 -21.95
CA GLU A 362 18.76 -10.07 -20.74
C GLU A 362 18.07 -10.75 -19.55
N PHE A 363 16.89 -11.34 -19.75
CA PHE A 363 16.23 -12.13 -18.71
C PHE A 363 17.08 -13.31 -18.25
N LEU A 364 17.63 -14.10 -19.17
CA LEU A 364 18.52 -15.22 -18.86
C LEU A 364 19.81 -14.80 -18.14
N SER A 365 20.28 -13.57 -18.38
CA SER A 365 21.46 -13.01 -17.70
C SER A 365 21.24 -12.78 -16.21
N LEU A 366 19.99 -12.54 -15.79
CA LEU A 366 19.58 -12.33 -14.40
C LEU A 366 19.33 -13.65 -13.65
N LEU A 367 19.30 -14.79 -14.35
CA LEU A 367 19.05 -16.09 -13.75
C LEU A 367 20.35 -16.78 -13.33
N HIS A 368 20.33 -17.35 -12.13
CA HIS A 368 21.40 -18.18 -11.60
C HIS A 368 20.83 -19.25 -10.66
N LYS A 369 21.73 -20.00 -10.03
CA LYS A 369 21.38 -21.10 -9.13
C LYS A 369 20.40 -20.64 -8.06
N GLY A 370 19.23 -21.29 -7.99
CA GLY A 370 18.20 -21.03 -6.98
C GLY A 370 17.21 -19.89 -7.29
N VAL A 371 17.39 -19.15 -8.40
CA VAL A 371 16.48 -18.06 -8.80
C VAL A 371 15.14 -18.62 -9.25
N TYR A 372 14.04 -17.94 -8.91
CA TYR A 372 12.73 -18.23 -9.50
C TYR A 372 12.57 -17.38 -10.76
N GLY A 373 12.55 -18.04 -11.91
CA GLY A 373 12.33 -17.42 -13.21
C GLY A 373 10.89 -17.60 -13.67
N LEU A 374 10.22 -16.50 -14.02
CA LEU A 374 8.87 -16.52 -14.58
C LEU A 374 8.85 -15.83 -15.95
N LEU A 375 8.36 -16.52 -16.98
CA LEU A 375 8.07 -15.95 -18.28
C LEU A 375 6.55 -15.91 -18.47
N TYR A 376 6.00 -14.73 -18.72
CA TYR A 376 4.62 -14.56 -19.15
C TYR A 376 4.60 -13.98 -20.56
N TYR A 377 3.78 -14.56 -21.43
CA TYR A 377 3.59 -14.10 -22.79
C TYR A 377 2.11 -14.03 -23.13
N ALA A 378 1.67 -12.88 -23.64
CA ALA A 378 0.35 -12.67 -24.20
C ALA A 378 0.45 -12.19 -25.65
N GLY A 379 -0.19 -12.92 -26.57
CA GLY A 379 -0.12 -12.62 -27.99
C GLY A 379 -0.48 -13.82 -28.87
N HIS A 380 -0.23 -13.68 -30.17
CA HIS A 380 -0.33 -14.80 -31.10
C HIS A 380 0.72 -15.85 -30.78
N GLY A 381 0.31 -17.11 -30.92
CA GLY A 381 1.14 -18.26 -30.64
C GLY A 381 0.60 -19.48 -31.34
N TYR A 382 1.45 -20.49 -31.47
CA TYR A 382 1.06 -21.79 -32.02
C TYR A 382 1.83 -22.91 -31.32
N GLU A 383 1.36 -24.14 -31.49
CA GLU A 383 2.04 -25.33 -30.97
C GLU A 383 2.16 -26.40 -32.04
N ASN A 384 3.40 -26.80 -32.34
CA ASN A 384 3.69 -27.90 -33.26
C ASN A 384 4.47 -28.99 -32.52
N PHE A 385 3.94 -30.22 -32.53
CA PHE A 385 4.59 -31.40 -31.95
C PHE A 385 4.98 -31.22 -30.47
N GLY A 386 4.15 -30.50 -29.69
CA GLY A 386 4.39 -30.21 -28.27
C GLY A 386 5.39 -29.07 -27.99
N ASN A 387 5.91 -28.41 -29.03
CA ASN A 387 6.72 -27.20 -28.90
C ASN A 387 5.85 -25.96 -29.10
N SER A 388 5.87 -25.05 -28.13
CA SER A 388 5.09 -23.82 -28.13
C SER A 388 5.95 -22.67 -28.68
N PHE A 389 5.39 -21.88 -29.58
CA PHE A 389 6.08 -20.78 -30.26
C PHE A 389 5.37 -19.45 -30.04
N MET A 390 6.10 -18.45 -29.57
CA MET A 390 5.62 -17.07 -29.42
C MET A 390 5.86 -16.32 -30.73
N VAL A 391 4.82 -15.65 -31.25
CA VAL A 391 4.86 -14.95 -32.54
C VAL A 391 5.15 -13.45 -32.33
N PRO A 392 6.23 -12.90 -32.91
CA PRO A 392 6.55 -11.47 -32.80
C PRO A 392 5.63 -10.57 -33.66
N VAL A 393 5.59 -9.26 -33.35
CA VAL A 393 4.71 -8.31 -34.07
C VAL A 393 5.09 -8.09 -35.53
N ASP A 394 6.34 -8.36 -35.89
CA ASP A 394 6.89 -8.24 -37.25
C ASP A 394 6.87 -9.55 -38.04
N ALA A 395 6.26 -10.62 -37.51
CA ALA A 395 6.17 -11.90 -38.19
C ALA A 395 5.51 -11.76 -39.58
N PRO A 396 6.06 -12.40 -40.64
CA PRO A 396 5.47 -12.38 -41.96
C PRO A 396 4.17 -13.20 -41.99
N ASN A 397 3.41 -13.09 -43.08
CA ASN A 397 2.25 -13.94 -43.32
C ASN A 397 2.42 -14.70 -44.65
N PRO A 398 2.63 -16.04 -44.63
CA PRO A 398 2.69 -16.92 -43.46
C PRO A 398 4.03 -16.84 -42.71
N TYR A 399 4.04 -17.24 -41.43
CA TYR A 399 5.25 -17.39 -40.61
C TYR A 399 5.60 -18.86 -40.33
N ARG A 400 6.86 -19.10 -39.94
CA ARG A 400 7.43 -20.40 -39.57
C ARG A 400 8.24 -20.26 -38.27
N SER A 401 8.69 -21.38 -37.71
CA SER A 401 9.53 -21.44 -36.49
C SER A 401 10.74 -20.50 -36.51
N GLY A 402 11.36 -20.30 -37.68
CA GLY A 402 12.50 -19.39 -37.85
C GLY A 402 12.20 -17.92 -37.53
N ASN A 403 10.93 -17.50 -37.64
CA ASN A 403 10.48 -16.14 -37.36
C ASN A 403 9.92 -15.98 -35.94
N CYS A 404 10.00 -17.04 -35.12
CA CYS A 404 9.33 -17.14 -33.84
C CYS A 404 10.30 -17.59 -32.72
N LEU A 405 9.83 -17.53 -31.48
CA LEU A 405 10.60 -17.96 -30.31
C LEU A 405 10.02 -19.25 -29.74
N CYS A 406 10.81 -20.32 -29.74
CA CYS A 406 10.47 -21.60 -29.14
C CYS A 406 10.62 -21.53 -27.61
N VAL A 407 9.52 -21.72 -26.87
CA VAL A 407 9.50 -21.64 -25.41
C VAL A 407 10.36 -22.75 -24.77
N GLN A 408 10.34 -23.96 -25.33
CA GLN A 408 11.14 -25.08 -24.84
C GLN A 408 12.65 -24.80 -24.96
N SER A 409 13.09 -24.04 -25.98
CA SER A 409 14.49 -23.61 -26.10
C SER A 409 14.86 -22.63 -24.98
N ILE A 410 13.96 -21.72 -24.59
CA ILE A 410 14.17 -20.80 -23.47
C ILE A 410 14.27 -21.59 -22.16
N LEU A 411 13.35 -22.54 -21.93
CA LEU A 411 13.38 -23.40 -20.75
C LEU A 411 14.71 -24.16 -20.62
N LYS A 412 15.23 -24.71 -21.72
CA LYS A 412 16.54 -25.37 -21.72
C LYS A 412 17.65 -24.44 -21.22
N LEU A 413 17.67 -23.19 -21.69
CA LEU A 413 18.65 -22.18 -21.25
C LEU A 413 18.45 -21.78 -19.79
N MET A 414 17.21 -21.73 -19.30
CA MET A 414 16.95 -21.50 -17.87
C MET A 414 17.45 -22.67 -17.00
N GLN A 415 17.31 -23.92 -17.46
CA GLN A 415 17.86 -25.10 -16.76
C GLN A 415 19.39 -25.07 -16.68
N GLU A 416 20.06 -24.55 -17.70
CA GLU A 416 21.52 -24.34 -17.70
C GLU A 416 21.98 -23.32 -16.65
N LYS A 417 21.07 -22.46 -16.16
CA LYS A 417 21.31 -21.52 -15.06
C LYS A 417 21.04 -22.10 -13.66
N GLU A 418 20.63 -23.37 -13.57
CA GLU A 418 20.30 -24.05 -12.30
C GLU A 418 19.22 -23.32 -11.46
N THR A 419 18.25 -22.71 -12.13
CA THR A 419 17.13 -22.01 -11.47
C THR A 419 16.41 -22.89 -10.45
N GLY A 420 15.89 -22.29 -9.37
CA GLY A 420 15.14 -22.98 -8.33
C GLY A 420 13.70 -23.29 -8.72
N LEU A 421 13.10 -22.46 -9.58
CA LEU A 421 11.75 -22.62 -10.11
C LEU A 421 11.66 -22.01 -11.51
N ASN A 422 11.03 -22.71 -12.45
CA ASN A 422 10.78 -22.24 -13.81
C ASN A 422 9.27 -22.22 -14.07
N VAL A 423 8.69 -21.03 -14.22
CA VAL A 423 7.25 -20.85 -14.48
C VAL A 423 7.05 -20.22 -15.86
N PHE A 424 6.22 -20.85 -16.68
CA PHE A 424 5.81 -20.35 -17.99
C PHE A 424 4.30 -20.18 -18.00
N LEU A 425 3.84 -18.95 -18.17
CA LEU A 425 2.42 -18.62 -18.28
C LEU A 425 2.16 -18.14 -19.71
N LEU A 426 1.54 -18.98 -20.53
CA LEU A 426 1.39 -18.75 -21.97
C LEU A 426 -0.08 -18.44 -22.30
N ASP A 427 -0.36 -17.16 -22.52
CA ASP A 427 -1.66 -16.60 -22.88
C ASP A 427 -1.76 -16.41 -24.39
N MET A 428 -1.83 -17.53 -25.09
CA MET A 428 -1.78 -17.60 -26.55
C MET A 428 -2.56 -18.81 -27.07
N CYS A 429 -2.96 -18.76 -28.34
CA CYS A 429 -3.49 -19.93 -29.02
C CYS A 429 -2.44 -21.05 -29.10
N ARG A 430 -2.91 -22.30 -29.16
CA ARG A 430 -2.07 -23.50 -29.27
C ARG A 430 -2.51 -24.39 -30.42
N THR A 431 -3.04 -23.77 -31.46
CA THR A 431 -3.38 -24.43 -32.72
C THR A 431 -2.10 -24.75 -33.50
N ARG A 432 -2.19 -25.77 -34.36
CA ARG A 432 -1.07 -26.17 -35.22
C ARG A 432 -0.86 -25.17 -36.35
N ASN A 433 0.39 -24.75 -36.56
CA ASN A 433 0.78 -23.99 -37.74
C ASN A 433 1.12 -24.95 -38.89
N LEU A 434 0.28 -24.96 -39.94
CA LEU A 434 0.45 -25.84 -41.11
C LEU A 434 1.60 -25.43 -42.04
N HIS A 435 2.15 -24.23 -41.87
CA HIS A 435 3.27 -23.74 -42.69
C HIS A 435 4.65 -24.08 -42.11
N ASP A 436 4.69 -24.71 -40.93
CA ASP A 436 5.91 -25.01 -40.18
C ASP A 436 6.05 -26.52 -39.92
N ASP A 437 6.81 -27.19 -40.78
CA ASP A 437 7.09 -28.63 -40.65
C ASP A 437 8.28 -28.93 -39.73
N ALA A 438 8.85 -27.91 -39.09
CA ALA A 438 10.00 -28.08 -38.20
C ALA A 438 9.63 -28.88 -36.95
N THR A 439 10.47 -29.86 -36.62
CA THR A 439 10.38 -30.68 -35.41
C THR A 439 11.63 -30.47 -34.57
N PRO A 440 11.73 -29.32 -33.87
CA PRO A 440 12.92 -29.04 -33.07
C PRO A 440 13.05 -30.09 -31.96
N ASN A 441 14.19 -30.77 -31.93
CA ASN A 441 14.48 -31.79 -30.93
C ASN A 441 15.12 -31.13 -29.71
N VAL A 442 14.28 -30.60 -28.82
CA VAL A 442 14.72 -29.99 -27.56
C VAL A 442 14.70 -31.04 -26.44
N VAL A 443 15.88 -31.51 -26.06
CA VAL A 443 16.04 -32.43 -24.93
C VAL A 443 16.18 -31.63 -23.63
N LEU A 444 15.24 -31.79 -22.70
CA LEU A 444 15.21 -31.14 -21.40
C LEU A 444 15.76 -32.06 -20.31
N LYS A 445 16.44 -31.49 -19.31
CA LYS A 445 16.88 -32.22 -18.11
C LYS A 445 15.69 -32.43 -17.16
N VAL A 446 15.74 -33.48 -16.34
CA VAL A 446 14.75 -33.67 -15.26
C VAL A 446 15.21 -32.86 -14.05
N THR A 447 14.74 -31.61 -13.94
CA THR A 447 15.06 -30.70 -12.82
C THR A 447 13.97 -30.66 -11.74
N ALA A 448 12.80 -31.29 -12.00
CA ALA A 448 11.67 -31.40 -11.09
C ALA A 448 11.20 -30.06 -10.46
N ASN A 449 11.29 -28.98 -11.24
CA ASN A 449 11.01 -27.60 -10.81
C ASN A 449 10.36 -26.73 -11.91
N ILE A 450 9.65 -27.35 -12.85
CA ILE A 450 9.08 -26.69 -14.03
C ILE A 450 7.56 -26.71 -13.93
N VAL A 451 6.93 -25.57 -14.21
CA VAL A 451 5.47 -25.39 -14.24
C VAL A 451 5.08 -24.59 -15.48
N PHE A 452 4.19 -25.14 -16.29
CA PHE A 452 3.50 -24.44 -17.37
C PHE A 452 2.03 -24.25 -16.99
N GLY A 453 1.55 -23.02 -17.12
CA GLY A 453 0.13 -22.68 -17.16
C GLY A 453 -0.21 -22.17 -18.55
N TYR A 454 -0.89 -23.00 -19.35
CA TYR A 454 -1.36 -22.62 -20.67
C TYR A 454 -2.79 -22.09 -20.57
N ALA A 455 -3.05 -20.90 -21.08
CA ALA A 455 -4.38 -20.29 -21.07
C ALA A 455 -5.46 -21.12 -21.77
N THR A 456 -5.04 -22.02 -22.68
CA THR A 456 -5.91 -22.93 -23.42
C THR A 456 -5.26 -24.30 -23.60
N CYS A 457 -6.08 -25.31 -23.92
CA CYS A 457 -5.62 -26.67 -24.23
C CYS A 457 -4.87 -26.73 -25.57
N GLN A 458 -4.13 -27.82 -25.79
CA GLN A 458 -3.54 -28.11 -27.10
C GLN A 458 -4.61 -28.15 -28.20
N ASP A 459 -4.29 -27.61 -29.38
CA ASP A 459 -5.21 -27.49 -30.53
C ASP A 459 -6.45 -26.61 -30.29
N ALA A 460 -6.40 -25.72 -29.30
CA ALA A 460 -7.46 -24.75 -28.99
C ALA A 460 -6.98 -23.29 -29.04
N GLU A 461 -7.94 -22.38 -29.09
CA GLU A 461 -7.73 -20.93 -29.10
C GLU A 461 -7.81 -20.34 -27.68
N ALA A 462 -7.11 -19.23 -27.46
CA ALA A 462 -7.25 -18.40 -26.26
C ALA A 462 -7.94 -17.10 -26.64
N PHE A 463 -8.90 -16.64 -25.83
CA PHE A 463 -9.78 -15.53 -26.20
C PHE A 463 -9.57 -14.28 -25.33
N GLU A 464 -9.72 -13.12 -25.98
CA GLU A 464 -9.99 -11.85 -25.30
C GLU A 464 -11.50 -11.53 -25.36
N LEU A 465 -12.01 -10.86 -24.32
CA LEU A 465 -13.41 -10.45 -24.29
C LEU A 465 -13.62 -9.26 -25.24
N SER A 466 -14.54 -9.40 -26.19
CA SER A 466 -14.82 -8.39 -27.23
C SER A 466 -15.53 -7.13 -26.74
N SER A 467 -15.61 -6.89 -25.43
CA SER A 467 -16.22 -5.67 -24.87
C SER A 467 -15.41 -4.42 -25.22
N SER A 468 -16.10 -3.31 -25.42
CA SER A 468 -15.59 -2.01 -25.87
C SER A 468 -14.73 -1.26 -24.81
N GLY A 469 -13.94 -1.97 -24.01
CA GLY A 469 -13.12 -1.40 -22.94
C GLY A 469 -11.84 -2.19 -22.68
N PHE A 470 -11.00 -1.64 -21.80
CA PHE A 470 -9.75 -2.24 -21.33
C PHE A 470 -10.04 -3.29 -20.26
N THR A 471 -10.39 -4.50 -20.70
CA THR A 471 -10.62 -5.64 -19.81
C THR A 471 -9.55 -6.69 -20.01
N ASN A 472 -9.20 -7.39 -18.94
CA ASN A 472 -8.25 -8.50 -19.03
C ASN A 472 -8.71 -9.59 -19.99
N GLY A 473 -7.74 -10.31 -20.57
CA GLY A 473 -7.95 -11.58 -21.20
C GLY A 473 -8.54 -12.60 -20.22
N VAL A 474 -9.17 -13.65 -20.75
CA VAL A 474 -9.90 -14.62 -19.92
C VAL A 474 -8.98 -15.26 -18.87
N PHE A 475 -7.73 -15.57 -19.22
CA PHE A 475 -6.80 -16.20 -18.29
C PHE A 475 -6.40 -15.25 -17.14
N VAL A 476 -5.95 -14.04 -17.46
CA VAL A 476 -5.50 -13.07 -16.44
C VAL A 476 -6.65 -12.58 -15.57
N LYS A 477 -7.87 -12.49 -16.12
CA LYS A 477 -9.08 -12.18 -15.35
C LYS A 477 -9.20 -13.03 -14.07
N PHE A 478 -8.89 -14.33 -14.14
CA PHE A 478 -8.99 -15.24 -12.99
C PHE A 478 -7.65 -15.40 -12.26
N LEU A 479 -6.54 -15.43 -13.01
CA LEU A 479 -5.21 -15.56 -12.41
C LEU A 479 -4.92 -14.44 -11.41
N LYS A 480 -5.30 -13.20 -11.74
CA LYS A 480 -5.00 -12.02 -10.91
C LYS A 480 -5.63 -12.04 -9.52
N GLU A 481 -6.78 -12.72 -9.38
CA GLU A 481 -7.49 -12.86 -8.09
C GLU A 481 -6.80 -13.85 -7.14
N ARG A 482 -6.02 -14.79 -7.70
CA ARG A 482 -5.37 -15.89 -6.96
C ARG A 482 -3.86 -15.70 -6.80
N LEU A 483 -3.22 -14.87 -7.63
CA LEU A 483 -1.75 -14.83 -7.75
C LEU A 483 -1.01 -14.53 -6.44
N LEU A 484 -1.65 -13.82 -5.51
CA LEU A 484 -1.08 -13.43 -4.22
C LEU A 484 -1.29 -14.46 -3.09
N GLU A 485 -1.99 -15.57 -3.35
CA GLU A 485 -2.20 -16.63 -2.36
C GLU A 485 -0.88 -17.35 -2.02
N ASP A 486 -0.58 -17.57 -0.72
CA ASP A 486 0.59 -18.33 -0.24
C ASP A 486 0.36 -19.85 -0.39
N GLU A 487 0.28 -20.28 -1.66
CA GLU A 487 0.05 -21.66 -2.06
C GLU A 487 1.12 -22.14 -3.04
N LYS A 488 1.30 -23.47 -3.12
CA LYS A 488 2.16 -24.06 -4.17
C LYS A 488 1.61 -23.63 -5.53
N ILE A 489 2.46 -23.15 -6.43
CA ILE A 489 2.02 -22.58 -7.73
C ILE A 489 1.13 -23.55 -8.54
N THR A 490 1.34 -24.87 -8.43
CA THR A 490 0.47 -25.85 -9.09
C THR A 490 -0.94 -25.88 -8.52
N VAL A 491 -1.09 -25.72 -7.20
CA VAL A 491 -2.40 -25.68 -6.53
C VAL A 491 -3.11 -24.37 -6.84
N LEU A 492 -2.36 -23.27 -6.87
CA LEU A 492 -2.87 -21.95 -7.28
C LEU A 492 -3.45 -22.02 -8.70
N LEU A 493 -2.68 -22.55 -9.67
CA LEU A 493 -3.14 -22.67 -11.06
C LEU A 493 -4.33 -23.63 -11.19
N ASP A 494 -4.40 -24.68 -10.38
CA ASP A 494 -5.53 -25.61 -10.35
C ASP A 494 -6.83 -24.89 -9.95
N ARG A 495 -6.79 -24.04 -8.91
CA ARG A 495 -7.92 -23.17 -8.54
C ARG A 495 -8.30 -22.19 -9.65
N VAL A 496 -7.32 -21.62 -10.36
CA VAL A 496 -7.58 -20.76 -11.53
C VAL A 496 -8.30 -21.54 -12.63
N ALA A 497 -7.93 -22.81 -12.86
CA ALA A 497 -8.61 -23.69 -13.81
C ALA A 497 -10.06 -23.95 -13.40
N GLU A 498 -10.33 -24.18 -12.12
CA GLU A 498 -11.68 -24.33 -11.57
C GLU A 498 -12.52 -23.06 -11.78
N ASP A 499 -11.97 -21.89 -11.45
CA ASP A 499 -12.64 -20.59 -11.63
C ASP A 499 -12.96 -20.33 -13.11
N MET A 500 -12.01 -20.59 -14.01
CA MET A 500 -12.21 -20.51 -15.46
C MET A 500 -13.28 -21.49 -15.97
N GLY A 501 -13.34 -22.70 -15.40
CA GLY A 501 -14.33 -23.72 -15.77
C GLY A 501 -15.77 -23.34 -15.45
N GLN A 502 -15.98 -22.41 -14.49
CA GLN A 502 -17.28 -21.85 -14.15
C GLN A 502 -17.68 -20.66 -15.03
N PHE A 503 -16.79 -20.19 -15.92
CA PHE A 503 -17.05 -19.04 -16.77
C PHE A 503 -17.76 -19.44 -18.06
N ASP A 504 -19.08 -19.19 -18.11
CA ASP A 504 -19.93 -19.58 -19.24
C ASP A 504 -19.45 -19.08 -20.63
N PRO A 505 -18.93 -17.85 -20.81
CA PRO A 505 -18.53 -17.36 -22.13
C PRO A 505 -17.44 -18.18 -22.84
N THR A 506 -16.59 -18.88 -22.08
CA THR A 506 -15.47 -19.69 -22.61
C THR A 506 -15.69 -21.20 -22.48
N LYS A 507 -16.84 -21.62 -21.93
CA LYS A 507 -17.16 -23.02 -21.70
C LYS A 507 -17.11 -23.83 -23.00
N GLY A 508 -16.26 -24.87 -23.03
CA GLY A 508 -16.04 -25.73 -24.19
C GLY A 508 -15.19 -25.10 -25.31
N LYS A 509 -14.66 -23.89 -25.11
CA LYS A 509 -13.79 -23.19 -26.08
C LYS A 509 -12.38 -22.96 -25.57
N GLN A 510 -12.26 -22.60 -24.29
CA GLN A 510 -10.98 -22.35 -23.63
C GLN A 510 -11.03 -22.91 -22.21
N ALA A 511 -9.99 -23.65 -21.84
CA ALA A 511 -9.78 -24.19 -20.51
C ALA A 511 -8.29 -24.19 -20.20
N LEU A 512 -7.93 -23.90 -18.94
CA LEU A 512 -6.54 -23.88 -18.52
C LEU A 512 -5.94 -25.29 -18.56
N GLU A 513 -4.77 -25.45 -19.17
CA GLU A 513 -3.98 -26.69 -19.10
C GLU A 513 -2.74 -26.44 -18.23
N ILE A 514 -2.51 -27.31 -17.24
CA ILE A 514 -1.36 -27.25 -16.35
C ILE A 514 -0.45 -28.43 -16.65
N ARG A 515 0.83 -28.15 -16.94
CA ARG A 515 1.87 -29.19 -17.02
C ARG A 515 2.95 -28.89 -16.00
N SER A 516 3.21 -29.83 -15.10
CA SER A 516 4.16 -29.61 -14.00
C SER A 516 5.03 -30.83 -13.75
N SER A 517 6.31 -30.57 -13.48
CA SER A 517 7.24 -31.53 -12.87
C SER A 517 7.68 -31.08 -11.48
N LEU A 518 7.09 -30.01 -10.94
CA LEU A 518 7.48 -29.41 -9.66
C LEU A 518 7.21 -30.37 -8.49
N SER A 519 8.29 -30.91 -7.92
CA SER A 519 8.24 -31.84 -6.80
C SER A 519 8.09 -31.11 -5.46
N GLU A 520 8.85 -30.04 -5.24
CA GLU A 520 8.87 -29.28 -4.00
C GLU A 520 7.65 -28.34 -3.84
N ARG A 521 7.37 -27.90 -2.62
CA ARG A 521 6.26 -26.97 -2.30
C ARG A 521 6.64 -25.51 -2.54
N ARG A 522 7.16 -25.18 -3.72
CA ARG A 522 7.54 -23.81 -4.09
C ARG A 522 6.32 -22.95 -4.42
N SER A 523 6.28 -21.74 -3.86
CA SER A 523 5.26 -20.72 -4.08
C SER A 523 5.87 -19.45 -4.68
N LEU A 524 5.07 -18.66 -5.42
CA LEU A 524 5.53 -17.33 -5.86
C LEU A 524 5.73 -16.37 -4.66
N THR A 525 5.11 -16.66 -3.52
CA THR A 525 5.23 -15.91 -2.26
C THR A 525 6.46 -16.29 -1.43
N ASP A 526 7.25 -17.28 -1.87
CA ASP A 526 8.44 -17.73 -1.14
C ASP A 526 9.39 -16.55 -0.86
N PRO A 527 10.00 -16.50 0.34
CA PRO A 527 10.91 -15.43 0.71
C PRO A 527 12.20 -15.49 -0.12
N ILE A 528 12.81 -14.32 -0.33
CA ILE A 528 14.13 -14.22 -0.96
C ILE A 528 15.19 -14.35 0.12
N ARG A 529 16.11 -15.31 -0.04
CA ARG A 529 17.33 -15.45 0.77
C ARG A 529 18.53 -15.37 -0.18
N PRO A 530 19.26 -14.24 -0.23
CA PRO A 530 20.43 -14.11 -1.08
C PRO A 530 21.43 -15.21 -0.71
N GLY A 531 21.91 -15.98 -1.71
CA GLY A 531 22.93 -16.99 -1.47
C GLY A 531 24.28 -16.35 -1.10
N ASP A 532 25.26 -17.19 -0.71
CA ASP A 532 26.59 -16.80 -0.23
C ASP A 532 27.47 -15.99 -1.22
N CYS A 533 26.93 -15.57 -2.38
CA CYS A 533 27.63 -14.78 -3.38
C CYS A 533 27.01 -13.37 -3.49
N SER A 534 27.49 -12.45 -2.64
CA SER A 534 27.06 -11.04 -2.61
C SER A 534 27.30 -10.31 -3.94
N ASP A 535 28.41 -10.59 -4.61
CA ASP A 535 28.89 -9.80 -5.75
C ASP A 535 28.05 -10.01 -7.02
N ALA A 536 27.52 -11.22 -7.22
CA ALA A 536 26.61 -11.52 -8.33
C ALA A 536 25.22 -10.89 -8.10
N ALA A 537 24.71 -10.95 -6.88
CA ALA A 537 23.42 -10.36 -6.53
C ALA A 537 23.42 -8.83 -6.66
N GLU A 538 24.52 -8.16 -6.28
CA GLU A 538 24.70 -6.71 -6.44
C GLU A 538 24.81 -6.29 -7.91
N ALA A 539 25.60 -7.01 -8.72
CA ALA A 539 25.71 -6.74 -10.16
C ALA A 539 24.35 -6.92 -10.88
N HIS A 540 23.54 -7.89 -10.47
CA HIS A 540 22.21 -8.12 -11.03
C HIS A 540 21.17 -7.08 -10.57
N ASN A 541 21.23 -6.65 -9.31
CA ASN A 541 20.44 -5.52 -8.82
C ASN A 541 20.76 -4.24 -9.61
N LEU A 542 22.03 -4.04 -9.98
CA LEU A 542 22.46 -2.90 -10.79
C LEU A 542 21.99 -3.01 -12.25
N LEU A 543 22.01 -4.20 -12.85
CA LEU A 543 21.47 -4.41 -14.20
C LEU A 543 19.95 -4.18 -14.24
N TRP A 544 19.27 -4.65 -13.20
CA TRP A 544 17.84 -4.43 -12.98
C TRP A 544 17.48 -2.95 -12.82
N SER A 545 18.21 -2.23 -11.97
CA SER A 545 17.97 -0.81 -11.69
C SER A 545 18.17 0.05 -12.93
N LYS A 546 19.17 -0.26 -13.77
CA LYS A 546 19.39 0.43 -15.05
C LYS A 546 18.14 0.45 -15.92
N ALA A 547 17.40 -0.66 -16.01
CA ALA A 547 16.23 -0.77 -16.88
C ALA A 547 14.93 -0.16 -16.33
N HIS A 548 14.89 0.25 -15.06
CA HIS A 548 13.67 0.70 -14.37
C HIS A 548 13.78 2.08 -13.72
N GLU A 549 14.95 2.69 -13.78
CA GLU A 549 15.17 4.04 -13.29
C GLU A 549 14.53 5.07 -14.23
N LEU A 550 13.56 5.80 -13.70
CA LEU A 550 12.94 6.95 -14.37
C LEU A 550 13.89 8.15 -14.37
N PRO A 551 13.84 9.00 -15.41
CA PRO A 551 14.55 10.27 -15.40
C PRO A 551 14.05 11.17 -14.26
N GLU A 552 14.95 11.98 -13.70
CA GLU A 552 14.60 12.95 -12.66
C GLU A 552 13.72 14.09 -13.22
N SER A 553 12.78 14.55 -12.40
CA SER A 553 11.97 15.75 -12.67
C SER A 553 12.84 16.96 -13.00
N LYS A 554 12.50 17.70 -14.05
CA LYS A 554 13.22 18.90 -14.50
C LYS A 554 12.34 20.13 -14.41
N ILE A 555 12.93 21.25 -14.00
CA ILE A 555 12.35 22.59 -14.12
C ILE A 555 13.12 23.32 -15.22
N LEU A 556 12.40 23.81 -16.22
CA LEU A 556 12.94 24.50 -17.39
C LEU A 556 12.65 25.99 -17.25
N ASP A 557 13.71 26.79 -17.12
CA ASP A 557 13.64 28.24 -16.98
C ASP A 557 13.82 28.93 -18.35
N PHE A 558 12.78 29.62 -18.82
CA PHE A 558 12.83 30.38 -20.07
C PHE A 558 13.21 31.84 -19.82
N GLU A 559 13.91 32.46 -20.78
CA GLU A 559 14.36 33.86 -20.70
C GLU A 559 13.21 34.86 -20.50
N CYS A 560 12.01 34.52 -20.96
CA CYS A 560 10.79 35.32 -20.75
C CYS A 560 10.20 35.22 -19.33
N GLY A 561 10.88 34.51 -18.42
CA GLY A 561 10.48 34.34 -17.01
C GLY A 561 9.47 33.23 -16.75
N VAL A 562 9.07 32.48 -17.79
CA VAL A 562 8.21 31.30 -17.66
C VAL A 562 9.01 30.12 -17.12
N GLN A 563 8.44 29.37 -16.19
CA GLN A 563 9.00 28.11 -15.70
C GLN A 563 8.06 26.95 -16.04
N ILE A 564 8.62 25.91 -16.65
CA ILE A 564 7.89 24.69 -17.01
C ILE A 564 8.44 23.54 -16.18
N LYS A 565 7.58 22.82 -15.47
CA LYS A 565 7.94 21.56 -14.82
C LYS A 565 7.67 20.42 -15.79
N MET A 566 8.66 19.56 -15.97
CA MET A 566 8.60 18.37 -16.78
C MET A 566 8.91 17.15 -15.90
N ASP A 567 7.98 16.21 -15.88
CA ASP A 567 8.03 15.00 -15.08
C ASP A 567 7.81 13.76 -15.96
N PHE A 568 8.06 12.58 -15.39
CA PHE A 568 8.13 11.31 -16.10
C PHE A 568 7.37 10.21 -15.35
N ALA A 569 6.68 9.36 -16.09
CA ALA A 569 6.03 8.16 -15.55
C ALA A 569 6.25 6.96 -16.47
N ALA A 570 6.47 5.77 -15.90
CA ALA A 570 6.62 4.53 -16.64
C ALA A 570 5.29 3.77 -16.66
N GLU A 571 4.77 3.46 -17.85
CA GLU A 571 3.63 2.56 -18.01
C GLU A 571 4.11 1.11 -18.11
N PHE A 572 5.17 0.89 -18.89
CA PHE A 572 5.89 -0.38 -19.05
C PHE A 572 7.39 -0.10 -19.12
N SER A 573 8.23 -1.13 -19.05
CA SER A 573 9.68 -0.96 -19.12
C SER A 573 10.14 -0.36 -20.47
N ASN A 574 9.34 -0.46 -21.55
CA ASN A 574 9.59 0.22 -22.82
C ASN A 574 8.58 1.34 -23.18
N VAL A 575 7.75 1.75 -22.23
CA VAL A 575 6.74 2.80 -22.44
C VAL A 575 6.86 3.90 -21.39
N LEU A 576 7.22 5.10 -21.84
CA LEU A 576 7.41 6.29 -21.00
C LEU A 576 6.36 7.35 -21.34
N VAL A 577 5.79 7.96 -20.31
CA VAL A 577 4.91 9.14 -20.41
C VAL A 577 5.70 10.35 -19.91
N ILE A 578 5.83 11.36 -20.78
CA ILE A 578 6.36 12.67 -20.42
C ILE A 578 5.18 13.61 -20.23
N TYR A 579 5.18 14.38 -19.16
CA TYR A 579 4.16 15.39 -18.94
C TYR A 579 4.73 16.72 -18.46
N THR A 580 4.19 17.80 -19.02
CA THR A 580 4.65 19.17 -18.78
C THR A 580 3.55 20.04 -18.22
N SER A 581 3.89 20.89 -17.25
CA SER A 581 3.00 21.90 -16.67
C SER A 581 3.72 23.23 -16.51
N ILE A 582 3.00 24.33 -16.72
CA ILE A 582 3.53 25.68 -16.50
C ILE A 582 3.39 26.01 -15.01
N VAL A 583 4.52 26.19 -14.33
CA VAL A 583 4.57 26.49 -12.89
C VAL A 583 4.57 27.99 -12.61
N LYS A 584 5.21 28.76 -13.50
CA LYS A 584 5.33 30.22 -13.37
C LYS A 584 5.12 30.87 -14.74
N LYS A 585 4.28 31.91 -14.79
CA LYS A 585 4.08 32.78 -15.95
C LYS A 585 3.89 34.23 -15.51
N SER A 586 4.20 35.19 -16.39
CA SER A 586 3.95 36.63 -16.15
C SER A 586 2.46 36.98 -16.30
N GLU A 587 1.99 38.01 -15.59
CA GLU A 587 0.62 38.53 -15.72
C GLU A 587 0.38 39.23 -17.07
N GLU A 588 1.44 39.66 -17.75
CA GLU A 588 1.37 40.31 -19.06
C GLU A 588 1.08 39.34 -20.22
N MET A 589 1.02 38.03 -19.95
CA MET A 589 0.84 36.96 -20.93
C MET A 589 -0.63 36.51 -21.00
N LEU A 590 -1.28 36.76 -22.15
CA LEU A 590 -2.65 36.34 -22.47
C LEU A 590 -2.76 34.82 -22.58
N SER A 591 -1.86 34.21 -23.34
CA SER A 591 -1.77 32.77 -23.52
C SER A 591 -0.33 32.31 -23.39
N CYS A 592 -0.15 31.11 -22.87
CA CYS A 592 1.15 30.49 -22.67
C CYS A 592 0.96 28.99 -22.79
N GLN A 593 1.58 28.38 -23.80
CA GLN A 593 1.47 26.95 -24.08
C GLN A 593 2.85 26.36 -24.32
N ALA A 594 3.07 25.15 -23.80
CA ALA A 594 4.33 24.43 -23.89
C ALA A 594 4.11 23.08 -24.58
N HIS A 595 4.83 22.82 -25.65
CA HIS A 595 4.68 21.59 -26.43
C HIS A 595 6.04 20.93 -26.63
N ILE A 596 6.09 19.60 -26.50
CA ILE A 596 7.22 18.78 -26.88
C ILE A 596 7.20 18.60 -28.40
N THR A 597 8.35 18.76 -29.04
CA THR A 597 8.55 18.56 -30.48
C THR A 597 9.92 17.91 -30.72
N ASN A 598 10.24 17.61 -31.99
CA ASN A 598 11.56 17.09 -32.41
C ASN A 598 12.01 15.81 -31.67
N LEU A 599 11.09 14.88 -31.41
CA LEU A 599 11.44 13.56 -30.87
C LEU A 599 12.26 12.74 -31.89
N PRO A 600 13.09 11.79 -31.43
CA PRO A 600 13.86 10.92 -32.32
C PRO A 600 12.97 10.10 -33.25
N LEU A 601 13.33 10.05 -34.55
CA LEU A 601 12.58 9.33 -35.58
C LEU A 601 12.47 7.83 -35.32
N ASP A 602 13.44 7.23 -34.62
CA ASP A 602 13.43 5.80 -34.26
C ASP A 602 12.22 5.40 -33.39
N LEU A 603 11.60 6.35 -32.67
CA LEU A 603 10.45 6.09 -31.79
C LEU A 603 9.11 6.06 -32.53
N ASP A 604 9.03 6.53 -33.78
CA ASP A 604 7.84 6.53 -34.64
C ASP A 604 6.56 7.06 -33.93
N VAL A 605 6.70 8.18 -33.20
CA VAL A 605 5.60 8.79 -32.44
C VAL A 605 4.74 9.62 -33.38
N ASP A 606 3.43 9.35 -33.45
CA ASP A 606 2.48 10.17 -34.21
C ASP A 606 2.36 11.56 -33.57
N PRO A 607 2.74 12.66 -34.28
CA PRO A 607 2.61 14.01 -33.76
C PRO A 607 1.19 14.38 -33.34
N LYS A 608 0.16 13.73 -33.90
CA LYS A 608 -1.25 13.95 -33.53
C LYS A 608 -1.59 13.42 -32.14
N LEU A 609 -0.79 12.53 -31.57
CA LEU A 609 -0.97 11.93 -30.24
C LEU A 609 -0.06 12.56 -29.18
N MET A 610 0.75 13.55 -29.55
CA MET A 610 1.61 14.29 -28.65
C MET A 610 0.88 15.47 -28.00
N ASN A 611 1.35 15.89 -26.83
CA ASN A 611 0.89 17.08 -26.10
C ASN A 611 -0.63 17.13 -25.88
N LYS A 612 -1.20 16.04 -25.38
CA LYS A 612 -2.64 15.96 -25.09
C LYS A 612 -2.97 16.44 -23.69
N GLU A 613 -4.15 17.05 -23.52
CA GLU A 613 -4.60 17.51 -22.20
C GLU A 613 -5.00 16.35 -21.28
N THR A 614 -5.41 15.24 -21.87
CA THR A 614 -5.76 14.00 -21.18
C THR A 614 -4.82 12.89 -21.59
N LEU A 615 -4.54 11.95 -20.68
CA LEU A 615 -3.62 10.87 -20.95
C LEU A 615 -4.23 9.84 -21.93
N GLU A 616 -5.54 9.66 -21.87
CA GLU A 616 -6.31 8.74 -22.71
C GLU A 616 -6.19 9.07 -24.20
N GLU A 617 -6.11 10.36 -24.53
CA GLU A 617 -5.91 10.83 -25.91
C GLU A 617 -4.53 10.44 -26.47
N THR A 618 -3.55 10.16 -25.61
CA THR A 618 -2.24 9.63 -26.03
C THR A 618 -2.25 8.11 -26.24
N GLY A 619 -3.37 7.45 -25.91
CA GLY A 619 -3.49 5.99 -25.92
C GLY A 619 -2.93 5.31 -24.66
N SER A 620 -2.67 6.05 -23.57
CA SER A 620 -2.39 5.47 -22.25
C SER A 620 -3.63 5.59 -21.37
N PHE A 621 -4.09 4.46 -20.84
CA PHE A 621 -5.34 4.37 -20.06
C PHE A 621 -5.09 3.85 -18.64
N LEU A 622 -3.89 3.33 -18.38
CA LEU A 622 -3.56 2.60 -17.16
C LEU A 622 -3.07 3.52 -16.03
N LEU A 623 -2.54 4.70 -16.38
CA LEU A 623 -1.98 5.66 -15.42
C LEU A 623 -2.90 6.87 -15.14
N SER A 624 -4.05 6.97 -15.79
CA SER A 624 -4.91 8.16 -15.77
C SER A 624 -5.36 8.62 -14.39
N GLY A 625 -5.49 7.70 -13.43
CA GLY A 625 -5.85 8.02 -12.04
C GLY A 625 -4.67 8.41 -11.14
N SER A 626 -3.43 8.33 -11.63
CA SER A 626 -2.20 8.49 -10.85
C SER A 626 -1.40 9.75 -11.17
N LEU A 627 -1.65 10.39 -12.32
CA LEU A 627 -0.89 11.55 -12.78
C LEU A 627 -1.60 12.89 -12.52
N PRO A 628 -0.85 14.00 -12.37
CA PRO A 628 -1.43 15.30 -12.02
C PRO A 628 -2.34 15.89 -13.12
N GLN A 629 -3.53 16.37 -12.74
CA GLN A 629 -4.42 17.06 -13.68
C GLN A 629 -3.80 18.39 -14.18
N HIS A 630 -4.23 18.87 -15.35
CA HIS A 630 -3.75 20.11 -16.00
C HIS A 630 -2.29 20.07 -16.50
N CYS A 631 -1.88 18.93 -17.07
CA CYS A 631 -0.61 18.80 -17.78
C CYS A 631 -0.86 18.50 -19.27
N LEU A 632 0.17 18.69 -20.10
CA LEU A 632 0.20 18.16 -21.46
C LEU A 632 1.03 16.87 -21.48
N TYR A 633 0.47 15.81 -22.05
CA TYR A 633 0.98 14.45 -22.02
C TYR A 633 1.50 14.02 -23.38
N THR A 634 2.63 13.31 -23.39
CA THR A 634 3.18 12.64 -24.57
C THR A 634 3.63 11.23 -24.19
N ARG A 635 3.09 10.23 -24.90
CA ARG A 635 3.38 8.81 -24.68
C ARG A 635 4.41 8.30 -25.69
N LEU A 636 5.48 7.68 -25.20
CA LEU A 636 6.56 7.09 -25.98
C LEU A 636 6.54 5.57 -25.79
N SER A 637 6.05 4.81 -26.77
CA SER A 637 5.72 3.38 -26.61
C SER A 637 6.77 2.38 -27.11
N SER A 638 7.84 2.85 -27.76
CA SER A 638 8.86 2.01 -28.42
C SER A 638 10.28 2.32 -27.96
N LEU A 639 10.50 2.53 -26.66
CA LEU A 639 11.83 2.91 -26.14
C LEU A 639 12.94 1.92 -26.49
N GLN A 640 12.61 0.64 -26.69
CA GLN A 640 13.57 -0.39 -27.10
C GLN A 640 14.18 -0.14 -28.48
N LYS A 641 13.54 0.68 -29.32
CA LYS A 641 14.04 1.04 -30.66
C LYS A 641 15.06 2.17 -30.62
N LEU A 642 15.09 2.95 -29.54
CA LEU A 642 15.95 4.11 -29.39
C LEU A 642 17.44 3.69 -29.43
N LYS A 643 18.18 4.19 -30.41
CA LYS A 643 19.62 3.86 -30.59
C LYS A 643 20.52 4.80 -29.81
N GLU A 644 20.19 6.08 -29.85
CA GLU A 644 20.95 7.17 -29.22
C GLU A 644 20.27 7.65 -27.92
N GLU A 645 20.73 8.76 -27.36
CA GLU A 645 20.06 9.39 -26.22
C GLU A 645 18.73 10.03 -26.64
N LEU A 646 17.76 10.04 -25.72
CA LEU A 646 16.47 10.69 -25.93
C LEU A 646 16.63 12.20 -25.77
N ALA A 647 16.83 12.87 -26.90
CA ALA A 647 16.84 14.32 -27.03
C ALA A 647 15.59 14.81 -27.79
N PHE A 648 15.00 15.90 -27.32
CA PHE A 648 13.83 16.55 -27.93
C PHE A 648 13.78 18.04 -27.55
N THR A 649 12.88 18.79 -28.17
CA THR A 649 12.74 20.23 -27.93
C THR A 649 11.44 20.52 -27.17
N VAL A 650 11.52 21.37 -26.15
CA VAL A 650 10.35 21.97 -25.51
C VAL A 650 10.13 23.36 -26.12
N CYS A 651 9.04 23.49 -26.87
CA CYS A 651 8.61 24.71 -27.55
C CYS A 651 7.60 25.46 -26.69
N LEU A 652 7.95 26.67 -26.28
CA LEU A 652 7.09 27.58 -25.54
C LEU A 652 6.53 28.65 -26.48
N GLN A 653 5.21 28.74 -26.58
CA GLN A 653 4.50 29.75 -27.37
C GLN A 653 3.69 30.66 -26.46
N VAL A 654 3.89 31.97 -26.59
CA VAL A 654 3.29 32.99 -25.71
C VAL A 654 2.71 34.13 -26.53
N LEU A 655 1.50 34.56 -26.17
CA LEU A 655 0.89 35.81 -26.65
C LEU A 655 0.88 36.83 -25.52
N PHE A 656 1.42 38.02 -25.76
CA PHE A 656 1.48 39.12 -24.78
C PHE A 656 0.34 40.10 -24.98
N ASN A 657 -0.08 40.79 -23.91
CA ASN A 657 -1.08 41.86 -24.00
C ASN A 657 -0.71 42.98 -24.99
N SER A 658 0.58 43.21 -25.20
CA SER A 658 1.13 44.32 -25.98
C SER A 658 1.50 43.96 -27.43
N LEU A 659 1.33 42.70 -27.83
CA LEU A 659 1.76 42.19 -29.13
C LEU A 659 0.65 41.34 -29.75
N ASP A 660 0.37 41.56 -31.03
CA ASP A 660 -0.61 40.75 -31.78
C ASP A 660 -0.03 39.41 -32.28
N ASP A 661 1.30 39.27 -32.32
CA ASP A 661 2.01 38.08 -32.79
C ASP A 661 2.44 37.15 -31.66
N LEU A 662 2.37 35.84 -31.91
CA LEU A 662 2.89 34.79 -31.02
C LEU A 662 4.42 34.80 -31.00
N VAL A 663 5.01 34.85 -29.81
CA VAL A 663 6.46 34.71 -29.61
C VAL A 663 6.76 33.27 -29.21
N GLN A 664 7.81 32.70 -29.81
CA GLN A 664 8.21 31.32 -29.57
C GLN A 664 9.64 31.22 -29.02
N TRP A 665 9.82 30.39 -28.01
CA TRP A 665 11.13 29.96 -27.51
C TRP A 665 11.25 28.44 -27.62
N ASN A 666 12.45 27.96 -27.92
CA ASN A 666 12.76 26.54 -27.99
C ASN A 666 13.89 26.23 -27.01
N MET A 667 13.73 25.16 -26.23
CA MET A 667 14.77 24.65 -25.35
C MET A 667 15.00 23.17 -25.65
N ASP A 668 16.24 22.81 -26.00
CA ASP A 668 16.60 21.41 -26.22
C ASP A 668 16.85 20.71 -24.88
N VAL A 669 16.29 19.53 -24.76
CA VAL A 669 16.32 18.71 -23.55
C VAL A 669 16.83 17.31 -23.92
N ASN A 670 17.76 16.82 -23.13
CA ASN A 670 18.28 15.45 -23.23
C ASN A 670 18.12 14.75 -21.87
N ILE A 671 17.49 13.56 -21.89
CA ILE A 671 17.23 12.75 -20.70
C ILE A 671 17.97 11.40 -20.71
N GLY A 672 19.00 11.27 -21.55
CA GLY A 672 19.79 10.06 -21.73
C GLY A 672 18.98 8.91 -22.32
N LYS A 673 19.34 7.67 -21.98
CA LYS A 673 18.57 6.47 -22.34
C LYS A 673 17.64 6.10 -21.17
N PRO A 674 16.32 6.35 -21.25
CA PRO A 674 15.40 5.99 -20.16
C PRO A 674 15.03 4.50 -20.19
N LEU A 675 14.77 3.93 -19.01
CA LEU A 675 14.22 2.59 -18.86
C LEU A 675 14.97 1.52 -19.69
N THR A 676 14.26 0.68 -20.46
CA THR A 676 14.84 -0.40 -21.28
C THR A 676 15.72 0.08 -22.43
N ALA A 677 15.70 1.37 -22.79
CA ALA A 677 16.66 1.89 -23.76
C ALA A 677 18.12 1.71 -23.26
N LYS A 678 18.36 1.62 -21.94
CA LYS A 678 19.69 1.31 -21.38
C LYS A 678 20.19 -0.10 -21.66
N LEU A 679 19.31 -1.02 -22.12
CA LEU A 679 19.64 -2.42 -22.39
C LEU A 679 20.04 -2.67 -23.85
N ASP A 680 19.92 -1.68 -24.73
CA ASP A 680 20.23 -1.78 -26.17
C ASP A 680 19.62 -3.02 -26.84
N LEU A 681 18.31 -3.21 -26.65
CA LEU A 681 17.56 -4.36 -27.19
C LEU A 681 17.45 -4.38 -28.73
N ASN A 682 17.90 -3.32 -29.41
CA ASN A 682 17.97 -3.20 -30.86
C ASN A 682 19.30 -3.72 -31.46
N ARG A 683 20.22 -4.23 -30.62
CA ARG A 683 21.49 -4.77 -31.09
C ARG A 683 21.31 -5.96 -32.04
N PRO A 684 22.16 -6.11 -33.06
CA PRO A 684 22.13 -7.27 -33.93
C PRO A 684 22.34 -8.54 -33.11
N THR A 685 21.47 -9.54 -33.30
CA THR A 685 21.49 -10.79 -32.56
C THR A 685 22.83 -11.51 -32.77
N ARG A 686 23.49 -11.88 -31.66
CA ARG A 686 24.75 -12.63 -31.72
C ARG A 686 24.46 -14.04 -32.23
N LYS A 687 25.27 -14.56 -33.17
CA LYS A 687 25.15 -15.92 -33.74
C LYS A 687 25.18 -17.08 -32.71
N ASN A 688 25.45 -16.81 -31.44
CA ASN A 688 25.50 -17.78 -30.35
C ASN A 688 24.26 -17.73 -29.42
N SER A 689 23.26 -16.90 -29.71
CA SER A 689 22.00 -16.92 -28.97
C SER A 689 21.12 -18.09 -29.42
N CYS A 690 19.89 -18.20 -28.93
CA CYS A 690 18.94 -19.33 -29.03
C CYS A 690 18.70 -19.95 -30.43
N GLN A 691 19.39 -19.49 -31.47
CA GLN A 691 19.50 -20.10 -32.80
C GLN A 691 20.16 -21.49 -32.79
N LEU A 692 21.04 -21.80 -31.84
CA LEU A 692 21.84 -23.05 -31.83
C LEU A 692 21.05 -24.33 -31.46
N THR A 693 19.79 -24.24 -31.02
CA THR A 693 18.97 -25.42 -30.70
C THR A 693 18.07 -25.91 -31.83
N CYS A 694 18.11 -25.27 -33.00
CA CYS A 694 17.47 -25.77 -34.23
C CYS A 694 18.49 -25.84 -35.38
N PRO A 695 19.28 -26.93 -35.53
CA PRO A 695 20.10 -27.11 -36.72
C PRO A 695 19.18 -27.38 -37.92
N MET A 696 19.05 -26.41 -38.82
CA MET A 696 18.41 -26.65 -40.13
C MET A 696 19.45 -27.20 -41.12
N PRO A 697 19.13 -28.23 -41.91
CA PRO A 697 19.97 -28.64 -43.02
C PRO A 697 19.90 -27.60 -44.14
N HIS A 698 21.05 -27.02 -44.49
CA HIS A 698 21.21 -26.09 -45.61
C HIS A 698 20.78 -26.71 -46.94
N SER A 699 20.29 -25.87 -47.86
CA SER A 699 20.31 -26.07 -49.33
C SER A 699 19.92 -24.77 -50.07
N PRO A 700 20.29 -24.56 -51.35
CA PRO A 700 21.50 -23.83 -51.75
C PRO A 700 21.19 -22.59 -52.60
N SER A 701 22.27 -21.89 -52.99
CA SER A 701 22.38 -20.86 -54.05
C SER A 701 22.19 -19.39 -53.65
N THR A 702 23.30 -18.64 -53.68
CA THR A 702 23.54 -17.63 -54.72
C THR A 702 25.04 -17.34 -54.81
N SER A 703 25.51 -17.32 -56.05
CA SER A 703 26.91 -17.24 -56.50
C SER A 703 27.57 -15.88 -56.25
N PRO A 704 28.91 -15.81 -56.09
CA PRO A 704 29.65 -14.55 -56.02
C PRO A 704 30.13 -14.11 -57.41
N SER A 705 29.90 -12.83 -57.76
CA SER A 705 30.45 -12.19 -58.95
C SER A 705 31.79 -11.50 -58.65
N HIS A 706 32.82 -11.99 -59.35
CA HIS A 706 34.00 -11.30 -59.90
C HIS A 706 34.89 -10.36 -59.03
N SER A 707 36.07 -10.91 -58.77
CA SER A 707 37.46 -10.42 -58.62
C SER A 707 37.86 -9.03 -59.22
N PRO A 708 39.05 -8.45 -58.89
CA PRO A 708 40.34 -9.05 -59.23
C PRO A 708 41.40 -9.11 -58.12
N ALA A 709 42.33 -10.03 -58.36
CA ALA A 709 43.44 -10.46 -57.53
C ALA A 709 44.64 -9.48 -57.55
N SER A 710 45.52 -9.64 -56.56
CA SER A 710 46.97 -9.62 -56.81
C SER A 710 47.68 -10.65 -55.95
N ASP A 711 48.63 -11.31 -56.60
CA ASP A 711 49.42 -12.47 -56.21
C ASP A 711 50.22 -12.32 -54.90
N ARG A 712 50.43 -13.43 -54.18
CA ARG A 712 51.75 -14.12 -54.17
C ARG A 712 51.75 -15.43 -53.36
N ARG A 713 52.65 -16.29 -53.83
CA ARG A 713 52.83 -17.72 -53.60
C ARG A 713 53.77 -18.04 -52.43
N PHE A 714 53.43 -19.15 -51.75
CA PHE A 714 54.25 -20.32 -51.35
C PHE A 714 55.49 -20.25 -50.44
N HIS A 715 55.54 -21.28 -49.57
CA HIS A 715 56.68 -21.97 -48.94
C HIS A 715 57.45 -21.21 -47.85
N SER A 716 57.99 -21.78 -46.78
CA SER A 716 57.99 -23.11 -46.13
C SER A 716 58.97 -23.00 -44.95
N GLN A 717 58.92 -23.97 -44.02
CA GLN A 717 59.94 -24.32 -43.01
C GLN A 717 59.90 -23.60 -41.65
N GLY A 718 59.67 -24.41 -40.60
CA GLY A 718 60.22 -24.18 -39.24
C GLY A 718 61.72 -24.54 -39.20
N PRO A 719 62.43 -24.36 -38.07
CA PRO A 719 62.19 -25.19 -36.88
C PRO A 719 62.46 -24.53 -35.50
N CYS A 720 62.00 -25.20 -34.41
CA CYS A 720 62.62 -25.38 -33.07
C CYS A 720 63.12 -24.15 -32.26
N PHE A 721 62.95 -23.96 -30.94
CA PHE A 721 62.43 -24.69 -29.77
C PHE A 721 62.04 -23.61 -28.70
N PRO A 722 61.12 -23.90 -27.77
CA PRO A 722 60.74 -23.02 -26.65
C PRO A 722 61.29 -23.51 -25.29
N GLN A 723 61.40 -22.60 -24.30
CA GLN A 723 61.36 -22.82 -22.84
C GLN A 723 61.63 -21.45 -22.17
N GLN A 724 61.04 -20.97 -21.06
CA GLN A 724 60.13 -21.40 -19.99
C GLN A 724 59.44 -20.10 -19.47
N HIS A 725 58.26 -20.07 -18.83
CA HIS A 725 57.96 -20.56 -17.47
C HIS A 725 56.44 -20.43 -17.22
N THR A 726 55.71 -21.54 -17.05
CA THR A 726 55.31 -22.25 -15.80
C THR A 726 53.98 -21.80 -15.18
N ASN A 727 53.02 -22.72 -15.21
CA ASN A 727 51.84 -22.81 -14.34
C ASN A 727 51.47 -24.32 -14.22
N PRO A 728 51.27 -24.91 -13.03
CA PRO A 728 50.69 -26.25 -12.90
C PRO A 728 49.39 -26.21 -12.04
N TYR A 729 48.21 -26.48 -12.57
CA TYR A 729 47.53 -27.77 -12.83
C TYR A 729 47.21 -28.64 -11.59
N LEU A 730 45.89 -28.78 -11.33
CA LEU A 730 45.24 -29.87 -10.61
C LEU A 730 45.25 -31.16 -11.45
N ASN A 731 45.41 -32.31 -10.80
CA ASN A 731 45.29 -33.64 -11.39
C ASN A 731 44.20 -34.48 -10.71
N VAL A 732 43.53 -35.26 -11.55
CA VAL A 732 42.52 -36.30 -11.28
C VAL A 732 43.21 -37.68 -11.18
N CYS A 733 42.65 -38.62 -10.40
CA CYS A 733 42.47 -40.05 -10.78
C CYS A 733 41.83 -40.92 -9.66
N GLU A 734 40.89 -41.78 -10.08
CA GLU A 734 40.24 -42.95 -9.41
C GLU A 734 41.23 -44.13 -9.08
N PRO A 735 40.92 -45.18 -8.26
CA PRO A 735 40.16 -46.40 -8.71
C PRO A 735 39.39 -47.29 -7.67
N LEU A 736 38.29 -47.91 -8.13
CA LEU A 736 37.78 -49.32 -8.08
C LEU A 736 38.13 -50.42 -7.00
N HIS A 737 37.07 -51.22 -6.67
CA HIS A 737 36.94 -52.65 -6.23
C HIS A 737 36.61 -53.03 -4.75
N GLY A 738 35.49 -53.78 -4.56
CA GLY A 738 35.48 -55.09 -3.88
C GLY A 738 34.89 -55.28 -2.45
N ALA A 739 33.63 -55.76 -2.40
CA ALA A 739 32.93 -56.67 -1.45
C ALA A 739 33.34 -56.97 0.03
N VAL A 740 32.27 -57.27 0.82
CA VAL A 740 32.12 -58.14 2.02
C VAL A 740 31.95 -57.46 3.40
N GLY A 741 30.70 -57.51 3.89
CA GLY A 741 30.22 -58.02 5.20
C GLY A 741 30.86 -57.58 6.53
N GLY A 742 30.02 -57.10 7.45
CA GLY A 742 30.35 -57.12 8.89
C GLY A 742 29.41 -56.28 9.76
N TYR A 743 28.48 -56.94 10.45
CA TYR A 743 27.78 -56.41 11.63
C TYR A 743 28.80 -56.10 12.74
N GLY A 744 28.61 -54.98 13.45
CA GLY A 744 29.45 -54.62 14.58
C GLY A 744 28.84 -53.51 15.43
N ASP A 745 27.98 -53.92 16.37
CA ASP A 745 27.59 -53.17 17.56
C ASP A 745 28.83 -52.66 18.30
N PHE A 746 28.90 -51.36 18.63
CA PHE A 746 29.72 -50.91 19.75
C PHE A 746 29.06 -49.74 20.50
N ARG A 747 28.78 -50.05 21.77
CA ARG A 747 28.22 -49.19 22.80
C ARG A 747 29.36 -48.54 23.58
N MET A 748 29.13 -47.27 23.94
CA MET A 748 29.73 -46.50 25.05
C MET A 748 31.20 -46.09 24.94
N TYR A 749 31.49 -44.80 25.11
CA TYR A 749 31.88 -44.25 26.41
C TYR A 749 31.82 -42.72 26.36
N VAL A 750 31.20 -42.15 27.39
CA VAL A 750 31.28 -40.75 27.78
C VAL A 750 32.58 -40.61 28.57
N ASP A 751 33.47 -39.66 28.22
CA ASP A 751 33.96 -38.74 29.24
C ASP A 751 34.68 -37.46 28.76
N HIS A 752 34.27 -36.38 29.44
CA HIS A 752 34.97 -35.17 29.86
C HIS A 752 35.56 -34.12 28.89
N THR A 753 34.83 -32.99 28.87
CA THR A 753 35.27 -31.60 29.17
C THR A 753 36.30 -30.93 28.26
N TYR A 754 35.86 -29.91 27.53
CA TYR A 754 36.58 -28.63 27.47
C TYR A 754 35.58 -27.47 27.45
N GLN A 755 35.91 -26.47 28.27
CA GLN A 755 35.20 -25.23 28.55
C GLN A 755 34.95 -24.42 27.28
N TYR A 756 33.72 -23.96 27.08
CA TYR A 756 33.45 -22.77 26.27
C TYR A 756 33.08 -21.64 27.23
N GLU A 757 33.93 -20.63 27.27
CA GLU A 757 33.67 -19.35 27.90
C GLU A 757 32.43 -18.72 27.26
N ASN A 758 31.45 -18.43 28.11
CA ASN A 758 30.31 -17.60 27.79
C ASN A 758 30.76 -16.18 27.45
N MET A 759 30.75 -15.82 26.17
CA MET A 759 30.51 -14.46 25.72
C MET A 759 29.03 -14.34 25.34
N PRO A 760 28.19 -13.63 26.10
CA PRO A 760 26.81 -13.41 25.70
C PRO A 760 26.79 -12.44 24.51
N CYS A 761 26.35 -12.92 23.35
CA CYS A 761 25.81 -12.05 22.32
C CYS A 761 24.65 -11.27 22.94
N SER A 762 24.88 -9.98 23.11
CA SER A 762 23.92 -8.97 23.55
C SER A 762 22.58 -9.15 22.83
N PRO A 763 21.46 -9.33 23.56
CA PRO A 763 20.16 -9.09 22.97
C PRO A 763 20.06 -7.58 22.72
N PHE A 764 19.58 -7.18 21.55
CA PHE A 764 19.00 -5.84 21.38
C PHE A 764 17.81 -5.76 22.34
N LEU A 765 18.10 -5.29 23.56
CA LEU A 765 17.13 -4.84 24.53
C LEU A 765 16.46 -3.61 23.91
N ASN A 766 15.31 -3.83 23.27
CA ASN A 766 14.33 -2.76 23.16
C ASN A 766 14.03 -2.29 24.60
N PRO A 767 14.02 -0.97 24.87
CA PRO A 767 13.64 -0.48 26.19
C PRO A 767 12.23 -1.01 26.53
N PRO A 768 11.94 -1.27 27.81
CA PRO A 768 10.64 -1.81 28.21
C PRO A 768 9.53 -0.92 27.66
N SER A 769 8.71 -1.48 26.77
CA SER A 769 7.47 -0.85 26.35
C SER A 769 6.64 -0.59 27.61
N ILE A 770 6.31 0.69 27.83
CA ILE A 770 5.46 1.15 28.92
C ILE A 770 4.17 0.31 28.89
N PRO A 771 3.78 -0.35 29.99
CA PRO A 771 2.57 -1.14 30.02
C PRO A 771 1.36 -0.27 29.65
N ILE A 772 0.52 -0.79 28.76
CA ILE A 772 -0.74 -0.16 28.40
C ILE A 772 -1.72 -0.46 29.52
N GLU A 773 -1.91 0.54 30.38
CA GLU A 773 -2.99 0.65 31.37
C GLU A 773 -4.34 0.49 30.64
N THR A 774 -5.16 -0.41 31.19
CA THR A 774 -6.48 -0.84 30.72
C THR A 774 -7.57 0.19 31.03
N THR A 775 -8.78 0.00 30.48
CA THR A 775 -9.96 0.82 30.84
C THR A 775 -10.28 0.79 32.32
N ASP A 776 -9.96 -0.28 33.04
CA ASP A 776 -10.11 -0.38 34.50
C ASP A 776 -9.18 0.64 35.22
N ASP A 777 -8.04 0.98 34.63
CA ASP A 777 -7.12 1.99 35.15
C ASP A 777 -7.62 3.43 34.92
N ILE A 778 -8.61 3.66 34.04
CA ILE A 778 -9.20 5.00 33.82
C ILE A 778 -10.03 5.42 35.04
N ASP A 779 -10.85 4.52 35.57
CA ASP A 779 -11.66 4.79 36.76
C ASP A 779 -10.77 4.94 38.01
N ASP A 780 -9.73 4.12 38.13
CA ASP A 780 -8.75 4.20 39.23
C ASP A 780 -7.89 5.47 39.14
N MET A 781 -7.39 5.84 37.96
CA MET A 781 -6.67 7.11 37.74
C MET A 781 -7.57 8.33 37.93
N GLN A 782 -8.85 8.25 37.53
CA GLN A 782 -9.81 9.33 37.74
C GLN A 782 -10.04 9.55 39.25
N ASN A 783 -10.12 8.48 40.04
CA ASN A 783 -10.22 8.57 41.49
C ASN A 783 -8.93 9.09 42.14
N GLU A 784 -7.74 8.59 41.76
CA GLU A 784 -6.46 9.07 42.27
C GLU A 784 -6.19 10.54 41.92
N PHE A 785 -6.45 10.95 40.68
CA PHE A 785 -6.26 12.32 40.21
C PHE A 785 -7.21 13.28 40.93
N MET A 786 -8.50 12.93 41.06
CA MET A 786 -9.47 13.75 41.81
C MET A 786 -9.11 13.86 43.29
N ASN A 787 -8.60 12.79 43.91
CA ASN A 787 -8.10 12.81 45.30
C ASN A 787 -6.84 13.69 45.45
N SER A 788 -5.92 13.65 44.47
CA SER A 788 -4.70 14.48 44.47
C SER A 788 -5.00 15.98 44.37
N LEU A 789 -6.09 16.36 43.67
CA LEU A 789 -6.53 17.75 43.55
C LEU A 789 -7.27 18.25 44.81
N GLN A 790 -7.92 17.37 45.57
CA GLN A 790 -8.55 17.72 46.85
C GLN A 790 -7.54 18.01 47.96
N LEU A 791 -6.37 17.36 47.93
CA LEU A 791 -5.29 17.58 48.91
C LEU A 791 -4.62 18.96 48.81
N TYR A 792 -4.82 19.70 47.71
CA TYR A 792 -4.31 21.07 47.54
C TYR A 792 -5.34 22.17 47.89
N ASN A 793 -6.53 21.80 48.39
CA ASN A 793 -7.63 22.73 48.69
C ASN A 793 -8.03 22.81 50.18
N HIS A 794 -7.18 22.38 51.12
CA HIS A 794 -7.28 22.80 52.52
C HIS A 794 -6.28 23.92 52.82
N PRO A 795 -6.69 24.97 53.56
CA PRO A 795 -5.98 26.24 53.67
C PRO A 795 -4.58 26.15 54.29
#